data_AF-A0A8J4PS43-F1
#
_entry.id   AF-A0A8J4PS43-F1
#
_cell.length_a   1.000
_cell.length_b   1.000
_cell.length_c   1.000
_cell.angle_alpha   90.00
_cell.angle_beta   90.00
_cell.angle_gamma   90.00
#
_symmetry.space_group_name_H-M   'P 1'
#
loop_
_entity.id
_entity.type
_entity.pdbx_description
1 polymer ?
#
loop_
_entity_poly.entity_id
_entity_poly.type
_entity_poly.pdbx_seq_one_letter_code
_entity_poly.pdbx_strand_id
1 'polypeptide(L)'
;MLTSMYRVLYICLFILFQLSEGSNITSQSFVTSSCNFILNNNLYDLSPLTLTDGRSYKTSNSLLKFDYIFNICGYATECKNKYSTRRDSQACSLFPLPVQIGDTNTEIAVENPNGITLSYTGSDFLCSRSNDLVFTCDESTDITVVGAQAHRCKYTVNIRSKYACPIKPTPKPTLSPQPKPPRPKPSNCVFQGSSENTFFDFTKLKNITYQANVGYIDSGYYTYYTLFFSICGEISVCTKYNQQNPDVYYQSCQVYLNQNQSIQTGDPSIVQDTLIRNGIRLNYQATEIYSGCLRNINLILSCDKDEEFTIGQAKEISPCAYEIPIVSLYACPFSYDSSSSSSSSGGGSPYSSSSSSSETPTSTCIIDSNITESPYGFNLSALSGSNHPYYIAKYQNDLYGDFNLLFSVCQGKVDKCQQYNQLSGNSTSYQSCQVYNDKYSIQTGTPSLLSYETSPTGISLLYKSNMYSNSIAKQNKLNLVCNSTTDFDIESTSIQKSILQVNINSRYACPSQCVFRDNSTGKSIDLSPLILPNNGAYEAKFQSYSLYFTFCGQIDICLKYEQQIPGMGPYQSCQLLMGVKPPLAVQTGKSTSLQVTVSTYATKLNYTSDSFPCGSGHYRYNILNLACDPTTDYKIISTNESPFCNYEINISTKYACPR
;
A
#
# COMPACT_ATOMS: atom_id res chain seq x y z
N MET A 1 -75.07 12.79 -4.89
CA MET A 1 -74.56 12.97 -6.27
C MET A 1 -73.05 13.18 -6.35
N LEU A 2 -72.38 13.89 -5.43
CA LEU A 2 -70.91 14.05 -5.44
C LEU A 2 -70.09 12.76 -5.17
N THR A 3 -70.64 11.76 -4.50
CA THR A 3 -69.94 10.50 -4.21
C THR A 3 -69.89 9.53 -5.40
N SER A 4 -70.72 9.72 -6.41
CA SER A 4 -70.74 8.88 -7.62
C SER A 4 -69.68 9.31 -8.65
N MET A 5 -69.34 10.60 -8.71
CA MET A 5 -68.31 11.10 -9.63
C MET A 5 -66.88 10.68 -9.24
N TYR A 6 -66.60 10.49 -7.94
CA TYR A 6 -65.28 10.06 -7.49
C TYR A 6 -64.95 8.60 -7.84
N ARG A 7 -65.95 7.70 -7.91
CA ARG A 7 -65.73 6.30 -8.30
C ARG A 7 -65.43 6.14 -9.79
N VAL A 8 -66.03 6.97 -10.65
CA VAL A 8 -65.80 6.90 -12.10
C VAL A 8 -64.43 7.49 -12.47
N LEU A 9 -63.99 8.54 -11.77
CA LEU A 9 -62.66 9.13 -11.98
C LEU A 9 -61.54 8.18 -11.54
N TYR A 10 -61.75 7.43 -10.45
CA TYR A 10 -60.78 6.44 -9.95
C TYR A 10 -60.65 5.23 -10.89
N ILE A 11 -61.76 4.77 -11.49
CA ILE A 11 -61.77 3.66 -12.44
C ILE A 11 -61.12 4.08 -13.78
N CYS A 12 -61.32 5.33 -14.24
CA CYS A 12 -60.65 5.82 -15.45
C CYS A 12 -59.14 6.01 -15.27
N LEU A 13 -58.67 6.48 -14.10
CA LEU A 13 -57.23 6.57 -13.81
C LEU A 13 -56.57 5.19 -13.69
N PHE A 14 -57.29 4.17 -13.21
CA PHE A 14 -56.76 2.81 -13.10
C PHE A 14 -56.64 2.10 -14.46
N ILE A 15 -57.53 2.42 -15.41
CA ILE A 15 -57.47 1.85 -16.78
C ILE A 15 -56.40 2.55 -17.64
N LEU A 16 -56.15 3.85 -17.42
CA LEU A 16 -55.07 4.57 -18.11
C LEU A 16 -53.66 4.16 -17.67
N PHE A 17 -53.50 3.60 -16.46
CA PHE A 17 -52.21 3.10 -15.97
C PHE A 17 -51.88 1.68 -16.47
N GLN A 18 -52.83 0.96 -17.06
CA GLN A 18 -52.66 -0.42 -17.57
C GLN A 18 -52.39 -0.49 -19.08
N LEU A 19 -52.31 0.65 -19.79
CA LEU A 19 -52.10 0.70 -21.25
C LEU A 19 -50.75 1.30 -21.67
N SER A 20 -49.82 1.48 -20.74
CA SER A 20 -48.47 1.97 -21.02
C SER A 20 -47.42 0.97 -20.55
N GLU A 21 -47.26 -0.14 -21.27
CA GLU A 21 -45.97 -0.84 -21.43
C GLU A 21 -46.12 -1.98 -22.45
N GLY A 22 -45.36 -1.88 -23.53
CA GLY A 22 -45.37 -2.83 -24.64
C GLY A 22 -44.05 -2.79 -25.42
N SER A 23 -42.93 -2.80 -24.71
CA SER A 23 -41.63 -3.20 -25.25
C SER A 23 -41.27 -4.54 -24.64
N ASN A 24 -41.46 -5.61 -25.43
CA ASN A 24 -41.11 -6.98 -25.07
C ASN A 24 -39.61 -7.10 -24.81
N ILE A 25 -39.19 -6.96 -23.56
CA ILE A 25 -37.91 -7.48 -23.07
C ILE A 25 -38.22 -8.88 -22.56
N THR A 26 -37.80 -9.90 -23.30
CA THR A 26 -37.84 -11.31 -22.88
C THR A 26 -36.93 -11.49 -21.67
N SER A 27 -37.49 -11.45 -20.46
CA SER A 27 -36.83 -11.91 -19.25
C SER A 27 -37.03 -13.43 -19.14
N GLN A 28 -35.93 -14.18 -19.16
CA GLN A 28 -35.93 -15.61 -18.82
C GLN A 28 -35.47 -15.75 -17.37
N SER A 29 -36.31 -16.37 -16.53
CA SER A 29 -35.96 -16.73 -15.16
C SER A 29 -35.28 -18.11 -15.18
N PHE A 30 -34.03 -18.16 -14.74
CA PHE A 30 -33.27 -19.39 -14.52
C PHE A 30 -32.78 -19.40 -13.07
N VAL A 31 -33.14 -20.42 -12.30
CA VAL A 31 -32.46 -20.73 -11.04
C VAL A 31 -31.28 -21.63 -11.40
N THR A 32 -30.16 -21.05 -11.77
CA THR A 32 -28.93 -21.78 -12.06
C THR A 32 -27.91 -21.53 -10.96
N SER A 33 -27.41 -22.59 -10.34
CA SER A 33 -26.26 -22.59 -9.44
C SER A 33 -24.93 -22.23 -10.13
N SER A 34 -24.99 -21.68 -11.35
CA SER A 34 -23.85 -21.25 -12.13
C SER A 34 -24.01 -19.76 -12.41
N CYS A 35 -23.06 -18.95 -11.95
CA CYS A 35 -22.99 -17.50 -12.12
C CYS A 35 -22.52 -17.14 -13.54
N ASN A 36 -23.12 -17.79 -14.53
CA ASN A 36 -22.81 -17.74 -15.96
C ASN A 36 -24.04 -17.26 -16.72
N PHE A 37 -23.92 -16.18 -17.46
CA PHE A 37 -25.03 -15.52 -18.14
C PHE A 37 -24.75 -15.41 -19.63
N ILE A 38 -25.72 -15.81 -20.45
CA ILE A 38 -25.70 -15.58 -21.91
C ILE A 38 -26.76 -14.52 -22.21
N LEU A 39 -26.32 -13.31 -22.53
CA LEU A 39 -27.18 -12.15 -22.79
C LEU A 39 -26.80 -11.55 -24.15
N ASN A 40 -27.77 -11.36 -25.05
CA ASN A 40 -27.57 -10.89 -26.43
C ASN A 40 -26.34 -11.51 -27.15
N ASN A 41 -26.17 -12.83 -27.04
CA ASN A 41 -25.04 -13.62 -27.58
C ASN A 41 -23.66 -13.38 -26.93
N ASN A 42 -23.58 -12.57 -25.88
CA ASN A 42 -22.39 -12.41 -25.06
C ASN A 42 -22.44 -13.37 -23.87
N LEU A 43 -21.32 -14.04 -23.59
CA LEU A 43 -21.15 -14.88 -22.39
C LEU A 43 -20.43 -14.06 -21.30
N TYR A 44 -21.02 -14.01 -20.12
CA TYR A 44 -20.45 -13.42 -18.90
C TYR A 44 -20.28 -14.52 -17.86
N ASP A 45 -19.07 -14.66 -17.31
CA ASP A 45 -18.79 -15.58 -16.19
C ASP A 45 -18.39 -14.78 -14.96
N LEU A 46 -19.34 -14.61 -14.04
CA LEU A 46 -19.15 -13.93 -12.77
C LEU A 46 -18.83 -14.92 -11.63
N SER A 47 -18.71 -16.22 -11.92
CA SER A 47 -18.42 -17.26 -10.91
C SER A 47 -17.13 -17.01 -10.12
N PRO A 48 -16.05 -16.45 -10.69
CA PRO A 48 -14.85 -16.09 -9.93
C PRO A 48 -15.09 -15.05 -8.83
N LEU A 49 -16.20 -14.30 -8.90
CA LEU A 49 -16.59 -13.31 -7.90
C LEU A 49 -17.52 -13.88 -6.81
N THR A 50 -17.96 -15.13 -6.93
CA THR A 50 -18.79 -15.77 -5.92
C THR A 50 -17.95 -16.21 -4.73
N LEU A 51 -18.26 -15.71 -3.53
CA LEU A 51 -17.61 -16.12 -2.30
C LEU A 51 -18.30 -17.37 -1.73
N THR A 52 -17.80 -18.55 -2.07
CA THR A 52 -18.45 -19.85 -1.83
C THR A 52 -18.50 -20.30 -0.37
N ASP A 53 -17.65 -19.74 0.50
CA ASP A 53 -17.67 -19.98 1.94
C ASP A 53 -18.67 -19.09 2.68
N GLY A 54 -19.49 -18.34 1.94
CA GLY A 54 -20.49 -17.43 2.47
C GLY A 54 -19.88 -16.19 3.12
N ARG A 55 -18.61 -15.88 2.83
CA ARG A 55 -18.07 -14.52 2.99
C ARG A 55 -18.87 -13.52 2.15
N SER A 56 -18.67 -12.24 2.43
CA SER A 56 -19.43 -11.18 1.79
C SER A 56 -18.58 -9.97 1.47
N TYR A 57 -18.97 -9.27 0.42
CA TYR A 57 -18.51 -7.93 0.11
C TYR A 57 -19.19 -6.94 1.06
N LYS A 58 -18.45 -5.90 1.46
CA LYS A 58 -18.94 -4.84 2.32
C LYS A 58 -18.65 -3.48 1.71
N THR A 59 -19.64 -2.60 1.72
CA THR A 59 -19.47 -1.19 1.37
C THR A 59 -20.27 -0.32 2.32
N SER A 60 -19.77 0.88 2.63
CA SER A 60 -20.44 1.83 3.51
C SER A 60 -20.90 3.03 2.70
N ASN A 61 -22.16 3.43 2.90
CA ASN A 61 -22.65 4.68 2.33
C ASN A 61 -22.42 5.79 3.37
N SER A 62 -21.49 6.70 3.09
CA SER A 62 -21.13 7.80 3.99
C SER A 62 -22.28 8.79 4.25
N LEU A 63 -23.22 8.92 3.31
CA LEU A 63 -24.39 9.78 3.44
C LEU A 63 -25.46 9.16 4.36
N LEU A 64 -25.63 7.84 4.29
CA LEU A 64 -26.72 7.12 4.97
C LEU A 64 -26.26 6.33 6.22
N LYS A 65 -24.95 6.31 6.51
CA LYS A 65 -24.33 5.69 7.69
C LYS A 65 -24.75 4.23 7.93
N PHE A 66 -24.95 3.45 6.87
CA PHE A 66 -25.17 2.01 6.99
C PHE A 66 -24.10 1.21 6.26
N ASP A 67 -23.82 0.05 6.84
CA ASP A 67 -23.00 -1.00 6.24
C ASP A 67 -23.89 -1.87 5.36
N TYR A 68 -23.54 -1.93 4.08
CA TYR A 68 -24.19 -2.76 3.07
C TYR A 68 -23.35 -4.01 2.83
N ILE A 69 -23.95 -5.18 2.99
CA ILE A 69 -23.31 -6.48 2.85
C ILE A 69 -24.00 -7.26 1.75
N PHE A 70 -23.22 -7.87 0.85
CA PHE A 70 -23.76 -8.66 -0.25
C PHE A 70 -22.78 -9.75 -0.72
N ASN A 71 -23.28 -10.74 -1.45
CA ASN A 71 -22.48 -11.72 -2.18
C ASN A 71 -22.95 -11.78 -3.65
N ILE A 72 -22.12 -12.25 -4.57
CA ILE A 72 -22.43 -12.28 -6.01
C ILE A 72 -22.81 -13.72 -6.40
N CYS A 73 -24.02 -13.93 -6.93
CA CYS A 73 -24.59 -15.25 -7.22
C CYS A 73 -24.53 -16.25 -6.03
N GLY A 74 -24.61 -15.73 -4.80
CA GLY A 74 -24.48 -16.52 -3.59
C GLY A 74 -25.11 -15.79 -2.39
N TYR A 75 -25.14 -16.47 -1.24
CA TYR A 75 -25.66 -15.88 0.00
C TYR A 75 -24.53 -15.28 0.84
N ALA A 76 -24.85 -14.27 1.64
CA ALA A 76 -23.95 -13.69 2.62
C ALA A 76 -24.24 -14.26 4.01
N THR A 77 -23.32 -15.02 4.60
CA THR A 77 -23.51 -15.64 5.93
C THR A 77 -23.70 -14.61 7.03
N GLU A 78 -23.03 -13.45 6.91
CA GLU A 78 -23.22 -12.31 7.82
C GLU A 78 -24.68 -11.81 7.85
N CYS A 79 -25.38 -11.91 6.72
CA CYS A 79 -26.81 -11.61 6.62
C CYS A 79 -27.68 -12.72 7.21
N LYS A 80 -27.22 -13.97 7.24
CA LYS A 80 -27.96 -15.07 7.86
C LYS A 80 -27.93 -15.01 9.39
N ASN A 81 -26.75 -14.75 9.95
CA ASN A 81 -26.53 -14.82 11.40
C ASN A 81 -27.23 -13.71 12.19
N LYS A 82 -27.54 -12.58 11.56
CA LYS A 82 -28.12 -11.41 12.25
C LYS A 82 -29.65 -11.33 12.21
N TYR A 83 -30.31 -12.09 11.36
CA TYR A 83 -31.73 -11.88 11.07
C TYR A 83 -32.68 -12.86 11.74
N SER A 84 -32.21 -13.94 12.35
CA SER A 84 -33.05 -15.04 12.86
C SER A 84 -34.03 -15.64 11.83
N THR A 85 -34.09 -15.11 10.60
CA THR A 85 -34.89 -15.61 9.50
C THR A 85 -34.06 -16.67 8.78
N ARG A 86 -34.65 -17.86 8.59
CA ARG A 86 -33.98 -19.05 8.05
C ARG A 86 -33.59 -18.95 6.56
N ARG A 87 -33.58 -17.77 5.94
CA ARG A 87 -33.42 -17.62 4.49
C ARG A 87 -32.02 -17.13 4.10
N ASP A 88 -31.47 -17.76 3.07
CA ASP A 88 -30.18 -17.44 2.49
C ASP A 88 -30.27 -16.11 1.71
N SER A 89 -29.96 -15.02 2.41
CA SER A 89 -30.03 -13.66 1.89
C SER A 89 -28.81 -13.33 1.03
N GLN A 90 -29.05 -12.81 -0.17
CA GLN A 90 -28.00 -12.34 -1.07
C GLN A 90 -27.36 -11.05 -0.55
N ALA A 91 -28.18 -10.13 -0.03
CA ALA A 91 -27.74 -8.86 0.51
C ALA A 91 -28.57 -8.39 1.71
N CYS A 92 -27.94 -7.61 2.58
CA CYS A 92 -28.54 -7.02 3.76
C CYS A 92 -27.87 -5.69 4.17
N SER A 93 -28.58 -4.89 4.97
CA SER A 93 -28.02 -3.67 5.59
C SER A 93 -28.00 -3.84 7.11
N LEU A 94 -26.92 -3.45 7.79
CA LEU A 94 -26.75 -3.66 9.24
C LEU A 94 -27.27 -2.54 10.15
N PHE A 95 -27.59 -1.36 9.62
CA PHE A 95 -27.96 -0.19 10.43
C PHE A 95 -29.01 0.67 9.70
N PRO A 96 -29.99 1.31 10.40
CA PRO A 96 -30.23 1.28 11.85
C PRO A 96 -30.88 -0.01 12.37
N LEU A 97 -31.46 -0.82 11.49
CA LEU A 97 -31.90 -2.17 11.80
C LEU A 97 -31.46 -3.11 10.69
N PRO A 98 -31.07 -4.36 11.03
CA PRO A 98 -30.88 -5.37 10.02
C PRO A 98 -32.16 -5.49 9.16
N VAL A 99 -32.09 -5.09 7.87
CA VAL A 99 -33.08 -5.40 6.81
C VAL A 99 -32.54 -6.32 5.69
N GLN A 100 -33.26 -7.38 5.32
CA GLN A 100 -32.94 -8.23 4.15
C GLN A 100 -33.31 -7.44 2.89
N ILE A 101 -32.42 -7.43 1.90
CA ILE A 101 -32.57 -6.59 0.71
C ILE A 101 -32.76 -7.43 -0.56
N GLY A 102 -32.06 -8.56 -0.68
CA GLY A 102 -32.16 -9.47 -1.83
C GLY A 102 -32.21 -10.93 -1.41
N ASP A 103 -32.96 -11.74 -2.15
CA ASP A 103 -32.99 -13.21 -2.03
C ASP A 103 -32.21 -13.84 -3.20
N THR A 104 -31.37 -14.84 -2.89
CA THR A 104 -30.58 -15.56 -3.90
C THR A 104 -31.42 -16.26 -4.96
N ASN A 105 -32.68 -16.59 -4.64
CA ASN A 105 -33.59 -17.28 -5.58
C ASN A 105 -34.29 -16.36 -6.59
N THR A 106 -34.02 -15.06 -6.55
CA THR A 106 -34.74 -14.05 -7.35
C THR A 106 -33.84 -13.29 -8.32
N GLU A 107 -32.72 -13.90 -8.68
CA GLU A 107 -31.73 -13.33 -9.56
C GLU A 107 -32.28 -13.12 -10.98
N ILE A 108 -32.15 -11.89 -11.49
CA ILE A 108 -32.41 -11.51 -12.87
C ILE A 108 -31.17 -10.81 -13.40
N ALA A 109 -30.64 -11.27 -14.53
CA ALA A 109 -29.50 -10.65 -15.19
C ALA A 109 -29.94 -9.88 -16.45
N VAL A 110 -29.46 -8.64 -16.59
CA VAL A 110 -29.74 -7.77 -17.74
C VAL A 110 -28.44 -7.16 -18.25
N GLU A 111 -28.18 -7.24 -19.54
CA GLU A 111 -27.01 -6.59 -20.15
C GLU A 111 -27.23 -5.07 -20.18
N ASN A 112 -26.18 -4.33 -19.82
CA ASN A 112 -26.15 -2.88 -19.91
C ASN A 112 -25.02 -2.45 -20.87
N PRO A 113 -25.00 -1.20 -21.38
CA PRO A 113 -24.06 -0.80 -22.44
C PRO A 113 -22.58 -1.03 -22.13
N ASN A 114 -22.21 -1.13 -20.85
CA ASN A 114 -20.83 -1.27 -20.41
C ASN A 114 -20.59 -2.53 -19.57
N GLY A 115 -21.49 -3.51 -19.56
CA GLY A 115 -21.39 -4.69 -18.68
C GLY A 115 -22.73 -5.38 -18.42
N ILE A 116 -22.95 -5.80 -17.17
CA ILE A 116 -24.10 -6.62 -16.76
C ILE A 116 -24.67 -6.11 -15.43
N THR A 117 -25.99 -6.15 -15.28
CA THR A 117 -26.68 -5.84 -14.02
C THR A 117 -27.33 -7.10 -13.48
N LEU A 118 -27.07 -7.43 -12.21
CA LEU A 118 -27.76 -8.50 -11.48
C LEU A 118 -28.77 -7.87 -10.51
N SER A 119 -30.04 -8.19 -10.66
CA SER A 119 -31.12 -7.74 -9.78
C SER A 119 -31.59 -8.88 -8.90
N TYR A 120 -31.66 -8.63 -7.59
CA TYR A 120 -32.22 -9.55 -6.59
C TYR A 120 -33.38 -8.86 -5.89
N THR A 121 -34.50 -9.56 -5.70
CA THR A 121 -35.67 -9.03 -4.98
C THR A 121 -35.83 -9.70 -3.61
N GLY A 122 -35.95 -8.91 -2.56
CA GLY A 122 -36.28 -9.37 -1.22
C GLY A 122 -37.77 -9.21 -0.92
N SER A 123 -38.36 -10.22 -0.28
CA SER A 123 -39.72 -10.11 0.26
C SER A 123 -39.67 -9.53 1.69
N ASP A 124 -40.06 -8.28 1.88
CA ASP A 124 -40.37 -7.72 3.20
C ASP A 124 -41.78 -7.11 3.20
N PHE A 125 -42.43 -7.14 4.36
CA PHE A 125 -43.79 -6.68 4.59
C PHE A 125 -43.96 -5.17 4.40
N LEU A 126 -42.90 -4.38 4.59
CA LEU A 126 -42.96 -2.92 4.49
C LEU A 126 -42.84 -2.40 3.04
N CYS A 127 -42.11 -3.11 2.19
CA CYS A 127 -41.97 -2.83 0.77
C CYS A 127 -41.22 -3.97 0.06
N SER A 128 -41.46 -4.12 -1.24
CA SER A 128 -40.65 -5.00 -2.10
C SER A 128 -39.26 -4.39 -2.26
N ARG A 129 -38.27 -4.95 -1.57
CA ARG A 129 -36.89 -4.47 -1.68
C ARG A 129 -36.23 -5.08 -2.90
N SER A 130 -35.36 -4.32 -3.55
CA SER A 130 -34.53 -4.83 -4.64
C SER A 130 -33.10 -4.37 -4.47
N ASN A 131 -32.17 -5.23 -4.85
CA ASN A 131 -30.75 -4.95 -4.97
C ASN A 131 -30.32 -5.09 -6.43
N ASP A 132 -29.82 -4.02 -7.02
CA ASP A 132 -29.21 -4.03 -8.34
C ASP A 132 -27.69 -3.92 -8.19
N LEU A 133 -26.97 -4.99 -8.52
CA LEU A 133 -25.52 -4.98 -8.67
C LEU A 133 -25.20 -4.60 -10.13
N VAL A 134 -24.75 -3.38 -10.34
CA VAL A 134 -24.42 -2.84 -11.67
C VAL A 134 -22.93 -3.02 -11.92
N PHE A 135 -22.58 -4.02 -12.73
CA PHE A 135 -21.21 -4.27 -13.14
C PHE A 135 -20.85 -3.48 -14.40
N THR A 136 -19.70 -2.82 -14.34
CA THR A 136 -19.03 -2.17 -15.47
C THR A 136 -17.77 -2.95 -15.81
N CYS A 137 -17.60 -3.32 -17.08
CA CYS A 137 -16.41 -3.97 -17.61
C CYS A 137 -15.18 -3.07 -17.42
N ASP A 138 -14.18 -3.61 -16.73
CA ASP A 138 -12.89 -2.98 -16.51
C ASP A 138 -11.82 -4.07 -16.52
N GLU A 139 -11.11 -4.21 -17.65
CA GLU A 139 -10.10 -5.26 -17.84
C GLU A 139 -8.91 -5.14 -16.86
N SER A 140 -8.77 -4.02 -16.14
CA SER A 140 -7.64 -3.75 -15.24
C SER A 140 -7.80 -4.28 -13.82
N THR A 141 -9.01 -4.67 -13.41
CA THR A 141 -9.30 -5.03 -12.01
C THR A 141 -10.12 -6.32 -11.90
N ASP A 142 -9.81 -7.14 -10.90
CA ASP A 142 -10.61 -8.32 -10.59
C ASP A 142 -11.98 -7.92 -10.06
N ILE A 143 -12.03 -7.03 -9.06
CA ILE A 143 -13.26 -6.44 -8.55
C ILE A 143 -12.96 -5.14 -7.80
N THR A 144 -13.77 -4.11 -8.01
CA THR A 144 -13.73 -2.86 -7.23
C THR A 144 -15.15 -2.36 -6.99
N VAL A 145 -15.56 -2.26 -5.72
CA VAL A 145 -16.87 -1.72 -5.35
C VAL A 145 -16.77 -0.20 -5.30
N VAL A 146 -17.37 0.47 -6.29
CA VAL A 146 -17.29 1.93 -6.47
C VAL A 146 -18.15 2.66 -5.43
N GLY A 147 -19.30 2.07 -5.08
CA GLY A 147 -20.17 2.60 -4.02
C GLY A 147 -21.58 2.04 -4.09
N ALA A 148 -22.36 2.31 -3.04
CA ALA A 148 -23.77 1.90 -2.94
C ALA A 148 -24.67 3.13 -2.78
N GLN A 149 -25.82 3.10 -3.46
CA GLN A 149 -26.89 4.10 -3.34
C GLN A 149 -28.16 3.39 -2.88
N ALA A 150 -28.96 4.07 -2.07
CA ALA A 150 -30.28 3.58 -1.67
C ALA A 150 -31.31 4.67 -1.90
N HIS A 151 -32.37 4.32 -2.63
CA HIS A 151 -33.54 5.18 -2.81
C HIS A 151 -34.80 4.39 -2.48
N ARG A 152 -35.42 4.73 -1.34
CA ARG A 152 -36.56 4.00 -0.76
C ARG A 152 -36.20 2.53 -0.48
N CYS A 153 -36.72 1.61 -1.29
CA CYS A 153 -36.54 0.17 -1.14
C CYS A 153 -35.68 -0.44 -2.25
N LYS A 154 -35.11 0.41 -3.12
CA LYS A 154 -34.21 0.02 -4.18
C LYS A 154 -32.77 0.40 -3.81
N TYR A 155 -31.90 -0.59 -3.83
CA TYR A 155 -30.48 -0.46 -3.56
C TYR A 155 -29.72 -0.72 -4.84
N THR A 156 -28.69 0.08 -5.11
CA THR A 156 -27.86 -0.05 -6.29
C THR A 156 -26.40 -0.01 -5.89
N VAL A 157 -25.65 -1.05 -6.22
CA VAL A 157 -24.20 -1.14 -5.97
C VAL A 157 -23.49 -1.11 -7.30
N ASN A 158 -22.57 -0.15 -7.46
CA ASN A 158 -21.77 -0.02 -8.67
C ASN A 158 -20.45 -0.77 -8.49
N ILE A 159 -20.14 -1.69 -9.40
CA ILE A 159 -18.97 -2.58 -9.33
C ILE A 159 -18.19 -2.48 -10.65
N ARG A 160 -16.87 -2.42 -10.59
CA ARG A 160 -15.98 -2.58 -11.74
C ARG A 160 -15.29 -3.93 -11.67
N SER A 161 -15.23 -4.65 -12.79
CA SER A 161 -14.60 -5.98 -12.82
C SER A 161 -14.28 -6.41 -14.26
N LYS A 162 -13.17 -7.12 -14.44
CA LYS A 162 -12.82 -7.78 -15.71
C LYS A 162 -13.78 -8.91 -16.06
N TYR A 163 -14.42 -9.53 -15.06
CA TYR A 163 -15.40 -10.61 -15.27
C TYR A 163 -16.75 -10.09 -15.81
N ALA A 164 -16.98 -8.77 -15.73
CA ALA A 164 -18.12 -8.12 -16.35
C ALA A 164 -17.91 -7.82 -17.85
N CYS A 165 -16.73 -8.13 -18.39
CA CYS A 165 -16.44 -8.04 -19.82
C CYS A 165 -16.92 -9.29 -20.55
N PRO A 166 -17.54 -9.17 -21.73
CA PRO A 166 -18.02 -10.33 -22.48
C PRO A 166 -16.84 -11.21 -22.92
N ILE A 167 -16.94 -12.52 -22.66
CA ILE A 167 -15.91 -13.50 -23.04
C ILE A 167 -15.92 -13.63 -24.57
N LYS A 168 -14.85 -13.16 -25.21
CA LYS A 168 -14.64 -13.36 -26.64
C LYS A 168 -14.36 -14.85 -26.89
N PRO A 169 -15.09 -15.55 -27.78
CA PRO A 169 -14.81 -16.94 -28.09
C PRO A 169 -13.41 -17.05 -28.70
N THR A 170 -12.47 -17.64 -27.96
CA THR A 170 -11.13 -17.93 -28.49
C THR A 170 -11.27 -18.97 -29.61
N PRO A 171 -10.76 -18.71 -30.83
CA PRO A 171 -10.84 -19.67 -31.93
C PRO A 171 -10.19 -20.99 -31.52
N LYS A 172 -10.99 -22.06 -31.59
CA LYS A 172 -10.63 -23.43 -31.19
C LYS A 172 -9.40 -23.89 -31.99
N PRO A 173 -8.26 -24.24 -31.34
CA PRO A 173 -7.06 -24.63 -32.07
C PRO A 173 -7.24 -26.01 -32.71
N THR A 174 -6.94 -26.09 -34.01
CA THR A 174 -6.95 -27.33 -34.81
C THR A 174 -5.80 -28.24 -34.39
N LEU A 175 -6.14 -29.48 -34.00
CA LEU A 175 -5.21 -30.50 -33.51
C LEU A 175 -4.25 -30.98 -34.61
N SER A 176 -2.95 -30.85 -34.36
CA SER A 176 -1.83 -31.51 -35.07
C SER A 176 -1.08 -32.39 -34.04
N PRO A 177 -0.40 -33.50 -34.42
CA PRO A 177 0.26 -34.40 -33.49
C PRO A 177 1.45 -33.66 -32.85
N GLN A 178 1.27 -33.18 -31.63
CA GLN A 178 2.25 -32.34 -30.95
C GLN A 178 3.22 -33.21 -30.13
N PRO A 179 4.55 -32.97 -30.23
CA PRO A 179 5.52 -33.57 -29.33
C PRO A 179 5.12 -33.31 -27.88
N LYS A 180 5.34 -34.31 -27.00
CA LYS A 180 5.10 -34.23 -25.55
C LYS A 180 5.56 -32.83 -25.06
N PRO A 181 4.65 -31.98 -24.54
CA PRO A 181 4.97 -30.60 -24.20
C PRO A 181 6.23 -30.58 -23.31
N PRO A 182 7.21 -29.70 -23.57
CA PRO A 182 8.29 -29.46 -22.63
C PRO A 182 7.64 -29.16 -21.27
N ARG A 183 7.91 -30.01 -20.29
CA ARG A 183 7.31 -29.91 -18.96
C ARG A 183 7.64 -28.51 -18.39
N PRO A 184 6.70 -27.83 -17.70
CA PRO A 184 6.91 -26.46 -17.24
C PRO A 184 8.21 -26.37 -16.46
N LYS A 185 9.14 -25.55 -16.95
CA LYS A 185 10.37 -25.23 -16.22
C LYS A 185 9.94 -24.57 -14.91
N PRO A 186 10.51 -24.95 -13.74
CA PRO A 186 10.11 -24.37 -12.47
C PRO A 186 10.18 -22.85 -12.55
N SER A 187 9.08 -22.21 -12.17
CA SER A 187 8.92 -20.76 -12.13
C SER A 187 10.05 -20.11 -11.33
N ASN A 188 10.23 -18.81 -11.54
CA ASN A 188 11.21 -17.98 -10.87
C ASN A 188 11.20 -18.28 -9.35
N CYS A 189 12.38 -18.41 -8.72
CA CYS A 189 12.52 -18.81 -7.31
C CYS A 189 12.23 -17.64 -6.35
N VAL A 190 11.14 -16.93 -6.66
CA VAL A 190 10.70 -15.70 -6.01
C VAL A 190 9.26 -15.93 -5.57
N PHE A 191 9.01 -15.79 -4.27
CA PHE A 191 7.71 -16.02 -3.64
C PHE A 191 7.15 -14.70 -3.12
N GLN A 192 5.83 -14.50 -3.23
CA GLN A 192 5.18 -13.28 -2.74
C GLN A 192 4.85 -13.40 -1.25
N GLY A 193 5.07 -12.32 -0.49
CA GLY A 193 4.79 -12.20 0.93
C GLY A 193 3.35 -11.80 1.25
N SER A 194 3.08 -11.45 2.52
CA SER A 194 1.72 -11.17 3.01
C SER A 194 1.18 -9.82 2.55
N SER A 195 2.07 -8.93 2.13
CA SER A 195 1.72 -7.65 1.52
C SER A 195 2.04 -7.73 0.04
N GLU A 196 1.25 -7.05 -0.79
CA GLU A 196 1.38 -7.08 -2.26
C GLU A 196 2.80 -6.79 -2.77
N ASN A 197 3.61 -6.06 -1.97
CA ASN A 197 4.96 -5.64 -2.32
C ASN A 197 6.10 -6.39 -1.61
N THR A 198 5.84 -7.38 -0.75
CA THR A 198 6.94 -8.15 -0.13
C THR A 198 7.22 -9.40 -0.93
N PHE A 199 8.49 -9.74 -1.09
CA PHE A 199 8.95 -10.90 -1.84
C PHE A 199 10.08 -11.62 -1.11
N PHE A 200 10.22 -12.92 -1.35
CA PHE A 200 11.34 -13.75 -0.91
C PHE A 200 12.06 -14.28 -2.15
N ASP A 201 13.33 -13.96 -2.33
CA ASP A 201 14.12 -14.38 -3.50
C ASP A 201 15.18 -15.39 -3.07
N PHE A 202 14.92 -16.65 -3.39
CA PHE A 202 15.82 -17.76 -3.11
C PHE A 202 16.65 -18.16 -4.34
N THR A 203 16.75 -17.30 -5.36
CA THR A 203 17.55 -17.58 -6.57
C THR A 203 19.01 -17.90 -6.24
N LYS A 204 19.57 -17.28 -5.19
CA LYS A 204 20.93 -17.57 -4.71
C LYS A 204 21.09 -18.96 -4.07
N LEU A 205 20.00 -19.57 -3.63
CA LEU A 205 19.96 -20.91 -3.04
C LEU A 205 19.58 -22.00 -4.05
N LYS A 206 19.25 -21.60 -5.29
CA LYS A 206 18.81 -22.50 -6.35
C LYS A 206 19.95 -23.41 -6.81
N ASN A 207 19.61 -24.69 -7.02
CA ASN A 207 20.52 -25.75 -7.50
C ASN A 207 21.70 -26.06 -6.57
N ILE A 208 21.67 -25.60 -5.32
CA ILE A 208 22.60 -26.05 -4.29
C ILE A 208 22.00 -27.30 -3.65
N THR A 209 22.82 -28.35 -3.50
CA THR A 209 22.42 -29.58 -2.79
C THR A 209 22.78 -29.44 -1.32
N TYR A 210 21.76 -29.50 -0.48
CA TYR A 210 21.87 -29.51 0.97
C TYR A 210 21.63 -30.92 1.51
N GLN A 211 22.11 -31.18 2.71
CA GLN A 211 21.86 -32.42 3.41
C GLN A 211 21.43 -32.16 4.85
N ALA A 212 20.51 -32.97 5.37
CA ALA A 212 20.12 -32.97 6.76
C ALA A 212 19.93 -34.40 7.25
N ASN A 213 20.40 -34.69 8.46
CA ASN A 213 20.24 -36.01 9.06
C ASN A 213 18.95 -36.04 9.88
N VAL A 214 18.14 -37.07 9.67
CA VAL A 214 16.95 -37.35 10.48
C VAL A 214 17.24 -38.58 11.31
N GLY A 215 17.12 -38.43 12.62
CA GLY A 215 17.12 -39.55 13.56
C GLY A 215 15.70 -39.78 14.06
N TYR A 216 15.22 -41.02 14.00
CA TYR A 216 13.99 -41.41 14.67
C TYR A 216 14.18 -42.74 15.41
N ILE A 217 13.40 -42.90 16.49
CA ILE A 217 13.42 -44.10 17.31
C ILE A 217 12.21 -44.93 16.90
N ASP A 218 12.46 -46.07 16.24
CA ASP A 218 11.44 -47.09 16.02
C ASP A 218 11.73 -48.28 16.93
N SER A 219 10.77 -48.64 17.79
CA SER A 219 10.80 -49.91 18.51
C SER A 219 12.12 -50.17 19.29
N GLY A 220 12.79 -49.11 19.76
CA GLY A 220 14.05 -49.17 20.49
C GLY A 220 15.34 -49.11 19.65
N TYR A 221 15.23 -49.08 18.31
CA TYR A 221 16.37 -48.94 17.40
C TYR A 221 16.46 -47.50 16.86
N TYR A 222 17.65 -46.90 16.96
CA TYR A 222 17.94 -45.62 16.35
C TYR A 222 18.21 -45.81 14.85
N THR A 223 17.26 -45.40 14.02
CA THR A 223 17.46 -45.37 12.58
C THR A 223 17.84 -43.94 12.18
N TYR A 224 18.96 -43.82 11.46
CA TYR A 224 19.39 -42.56 10.85
C TYR A 224 19.33 -42.69 9.34
N TYR A 225 18.74 -41.69 8.70
CA TYR A 225 18.83 -41.51 7.25
C TYR A 225 19.14 -40.05 6.95
N THR A 226 19.71 -39.82 5.76
CA THR A 226 20.06 -38.48 5.29
C THR A 226 19.03 -38.04 4.25
N LEU A 227 18.46 -36.87 4.46
CA LEU A 227 17.68 -36.15 3.46
C LEU A 227 18.62 -35.27 2.64
N PHE A 228 18.59 -35.42 1.33
CA PHE A 228 19.20 -34.46 0.40
C PHE A 228 18.09 -33.60 -0.19
N PHE A 229 18.32 -32.28 -0.33
CA PHE A 229 17.32 -31.36 -0.89
C PHE A 229 17.96 -30.14 -1.58
N SER A 230 17.20 -29.44 -2.43
CA SER A 230 17.55 -28.12 -2.97
C SER A 230 16.37 -27.15 -2.87
N ILE A 231 16.62 -25.85 -2.80
CA ILE A 231 15.55 -24.83 -2.78
C ILE A 231 15.28 -24.40 -4.21
N CYS A 232 14.06 -24.61 -4.73
CA CYS A 232 13.66 -24.35 -6.12
C CYS A 232 14.52 -25.03 -7.21
N GLY A 233 15.29 -26.05 -6.86
CA GLY A 233 16.24 -26.71 -7.74
C GLY A 233 16.04 -28.22 -7.77
N GLU A 234 16.70 -28.83 -8.75
CA GLU A 234 16.84 -30.29 -8.85
C GLU A 234 18.16 -30.73 -8.23
N ILE A 235 18.18 -31.93 -7.65
CA ILE A 235 19.37 -32.56 -7.10
C ILE A 235 19.68 -33.86 -7.83
N SER A 236 20.91 -33.98 -8.33
CA SER A 236 21.38 -35.15 -9.07
C SER A 236 21.87 -36.28 -8.17
N VAL A 237 22.12 -36.00 -6.88
CA VAL A 237 22.59 -37.01 -5.92
C VAL A 237 21.59 -38.16 -5.79
N CYS A 238 20.29 -37.86 -5.87
CA CYS A 238 19.23 -38.85 -5.71
C CYS A 238 19.17 -39.86 -6.86
N THR A 239 19.43 -39.41 -8.09
CA THR A 239 19.42 -40.26 -9.29
C THR A 239 20.52 -41.31 -9.25
N LYS A 240 21.64 -41.05 -8.55
CA LYS A 240 22.71 -42.04 -8.36
C LYS A 240 22.25 -43.27 -7.55
N TYR A 241 21.27 -43.09 -6.68
CA TYR A 241 20.77 -44.12 -5.76
C TYR A 241 19.40 -44.69 -6.16
N ASN A 242 18.78 -44.20 -7.25
CA ASN A 242 17.57 -44.80 -7.81
C ASN A 242 17.85 -45.35 -9.22
N GLN A 243 18.28 -46.60 -9.29
CA GLN A 243 18.50 -47.29 -10.56
C GLN A 243 17.20 -47.67 -11.28
N GLN A 244 16.05 -47.64 -10.59
CA GLN A 244 14.79 -48.14 -11.13
C GLN A 244 14.02 -47.10 -11.97
N ASN A 245 14.25 -45.79 -11.75
CA ASN A 245 13.53 -44.74 -12.47
C ASN A 245 14.41 -43.49 -12.70
N PRO A 246 15.27 -43.48 -13.74
CA PRO A 246 16.20 -42.38 -14.00
C PRO A 246 15.50 -41.08 -14.46
N ASP A 247 14.24 -41.16 -14.88
CA ASP A 247 13.46 -40.03 -15.39
C ASP A 247 12.75 -39.22 -14.27
N VAL A 248 12.95 -39.59 -13.01
CA VAL A 248 12.37 -38.88 -11.85
C VAL A 248 13.26 -37.70 -11.47
N TYR A 249 12.66 -36.52 -11.41
CA TYR A 249 13.31 -35.30 -10.93
C TYR A 249 13.18 -35.21 -9.42
N TYR A 250 14.30 -34.98 -8.74
CA TYR A 250 14.32 -34.86 -7.29
C TYR A 250 14.53 -33.41 -6.92
N GLN A 251 13.59 -32.79 -6.21
CA GLN A 251 13.91 -31.62 -5.40
C GLN A 251 14.51 -32.09 -4.08
N SER A 252 14.00 -33.19 -3.53
CA SER A 252 14.55 -33.84 -2.35
C SER A 252 14.39 -35.37 -2.41
N CYS A 253 15.30 -36.07 -1.73
CA CYS A 253 15.17 -37.50 -1.48
C CYS A 253 15.72 -37.91 -0.11
N GLN A 254 15.20 -39.01 0.38
CA GLN A 254 15.71 -39.78 1.50
C GLN A 254 16.68 -40.84 1.00
N VAL A 255 17.88 -40.94 1.58
CA VAL A 255 18.88 -41.96 1.23
C VAL A 255 19.21 -42.84 2.43
N TYR A 256 19.11 -44.15 2.23
CA TYR A 256 19.56 -45.17 3.19
C TYR A 256 20.96 -45.64 2.79
N LEU A 257 21.99 -45.19 3.51
CA LEU A 257 23.39 -45.44 3.18
C LEU A 257 23.76 -46.94 3.10
N ASN A 258 23.06 -47.79 3.84
CA ASN A 258 23.26 -49.24 3.86
C ASN A 258 22.57 -49.99 2.72
N GLN A 259 21.59 -49.37 2.03
CA GLN A 259 20.78 -50.03 1.01
C GLN A 259 21.03 -49.50 -0.41
N ASN A 260 21.84 -48.45 -0.58
CA ASN A 260 22.04 -47.76 -1.86
C ASN A 260 20.72 -47.39 -2.56
N GLN A 261 19.69 -47.11 -1.78
CA GLN A 261 18.36 -46.75 -2.26
C GLN A 261 18.06 -45.30 -1.89
N SER A 262 17.59 -44.51 -2.86
CA SER A 262 16.95 -43.23 -2.62
C SER A 262 15.45 -43.32 -2.81
N ILE A 263 14.72 -42.51 -2.06
CA ILE A 263 13.27 -42.37 -2.23
C ILE A 263 12.90 -40.89 -2.33
N GLN A 264 12.07 -40.54 -3.30
CA GLN A 264 11.67 -39.15 -3.53
C GLN A 264 10.89 -38.63 -2.30
N THR A 265 11.27 -37.44 -1.81
CA THR A 265 10.55 -36.75 -0.72
C THR A 265 9.94 -35.43 -1.17
N GLY A 266 10.29 -34.94 -2.36
CA GLY A 266 9.77 -33.72 -2.96
C GLY A 266 10.12 -33.60 -4.44
N ASP A 267 9.17 -33.13 -5.24
CA ASP A 267 9.30 -32.81 -6.66
C ASP A 267 9.35 -31.28 -6.85
N PRO A 268 10.25 -30.74 -7.69
CA PRO A 268 10.40 -29.29 -7.86
C PRO A 268 9.18 -28.63 -8.51
N SER A 269 8.28 -29.39 -9.15
CA SER A 269 7.06 -28.89 -9.78
C SER A 269 5.85 -28.83 -8.84
N ILE A 270 5.94 -29.41 -7.64
CA ILE A 270 4.84 -29.47 -6.66
C ILE A 270 5.30 -28.79 -5.36
N VAL A 271 5.32 -27.45 -5.39
CA VAL A 271 5.64 -26.61 -4.23
C VAL A 271 4.41 -25.83 -3.78
N GLN A 272 4.13 -25.87 -2.49
CA GLN A 272 3.18 -24.99 -1.81
C GLN A 272 3.94 -24.10 -0.85
N ASP A 273 3.68 -22.80 -0.86
CA ASP A 273 4.27 -21.85 0.06
C ASP A 273 3.25 -21.38 1.12
N THR A 274 3.74 -21.08 2.32
CA THR A 274 2.93 -20.55 3.41
C THR A 274 3.76 -19.59 4.25
N LEU A 275 3.23 -18.40 4.49
CA LEU A 275 3.93 -17.39 5.28
C LEU A 275 3.92 -17.74 6.77
N ILE A 276 5.03 -17.46 7.44
CA ILE A 276 5.19 -17.62 8.88
C ILE A 276 5.69 -16.30 9.49
N ARG A 277 5.54 -16.13 10.81
CA ARG A 277 5.79 -14.85 11.51
C ARG A 277 7.14 -14.18 11.17
N ASN A 278 8.18 -14.96 10.85
CA ASN A 278 9.51 -14.44 10.53
C ASN A 278 10.13 -15.12 9.29
N GLY A 279 9.33 -15.41 8.25
CA GLY A 279 9.84 -16.02 7.03
C GLY A 279 8.77 -16.76 6.22
N ILE A 280 9.16 -17.86 5.58
CA ILE A 280 8.28 -18.63 4.69
C ILE A 280 8.52 -20.14 4.86
N ARG A 281 7.44 -20.91 4.72
CA ARG A 281 7.46 -22.37 4.65
C ARG A 281 7.29 -22.80 3.20
N LEU A 282 8.16 -23.67 2.71
CA LEU A 282 8.03 -24.33 1.41
C LEU A 282 7.75 -25.82 1.62
N ASN A 283 6.58 -26.29 1.18
CA ASN A 283 6.19 -27.71 1.20
C ASN A 283 6.37 -28.30 -0.20
N TYR A 284 7.32 -29.22 -0.36
CA TYR A 284 7.48 -29.99 -1.58
C TYR A 284 6.88 -31.36 -1.40
N GLN A 285 6.12 -31.84 -2.39
CA GLN A 285 5.48 -33.16 -2.35
C GLN A 285 6.11 -34.09 -3.38
N ALA A 286 6.30 -35.36 -3.02
CA ALA A 286 6.72 -36.39 -3.95
C ALA A 286 5.61 -36.67 -4.99
N THR A 287 5.99 -37.29 -6.10
CA THR A 287 5.04 -37.73 -7.15
C THR A 287 4.60 -39.18 -6.98
N GLU A 288 5.35 -39.96 -6.20
CA GLU A 288 5.12 -41.39 -6.00
C GLU A 288 4.73 -41.69 -4.55
N ILE A 289 3.75 -42.58 -4.38
CA ILE A 289 3.37 -43.12 -3.07
C ILE A 289 4.36 -44.22 -2.72
N TYR A 290 4.94 -44.15 -1.52
CA TYR A 290 5.84 -45.17 -1.02
C TYR A 290 5.41 -45.59 0.38
N SER A 291 5.34 -46.89 0.64
CA SER A 291 4.86 -47.46 1.91
C SER A 291 3.48 -46.91 2.34
N GLY A 292 2.60 -46.64 1.38
CA GLY A 292 1.21 -46.24 1.64
C GLY A 292 0.96 -44.77 1.93
N CYS A 293 1.99 -43.91 1.89
CA CYS A 293 1.81 -42.45 1.99
C CYS A 293 2.59 -41.69 0.91
N LEU A 294 2.04 -40.52 0.54
CA LEU A 294 2.75 -39.54 -0.30
C LEU A 294 3.73 -38.78 0.59
N ARG A 295 5.02 -38.79 0.23
CA ARG A 295 6.03 -38.09 1.01
C ARG A 295 6.00 -36.59 0.76
N ASN A 296 6.29 -35.82 1.80
CA ASN A 296 6.52 -34.39 1.67
C ASN A 296 7.64 -33.90 2.59
N ILE A 297 8.24 -32.78 2.21
CA ILE A 297 9.28 -32.09 2.98
C ILE A 297 8.86 -30.64 3.20
N ASN A 298 8.91 -30.20 4.45
CA ASN A 298 8.61 -28.84 4.86
C ASN A 298 9.93 -28.13 5.18
N LEU A 299 10.34 -27.20 4.31
CA LEU A 299 11.46 -26.31 4.58
C LEU A 299 10.92 -25.08 5.32
N ILE A 300 11.32 -24.86 6.56
CA ILE A 300 10.91 -23.70 7.38
C ILE A 300 12.03 -22.67 7.33
N LEU A 301 11.92 -21.69 6.45
CA LEU A 301 12.94 -20.65 6.25
C LEU A 301 12.63 -19.45 7.14
N SER A 302 13.52 -19.14 8.07
CA SER A 302 13.42 -18.00 9.00
C SER A 302 14.46 -16.93 8.67
N CYS A 303 14.05 -15.67 8.66
CA CYS A 303 14.90 -14.52 8.43
C CYS A 303 15.82 -14.26 9.62
N ASP A 304 17.11 -14.18 9.33
CA ASP A 304 18.14 -13.59 10.19
C ASP A 304 19.12 -12.84 9.29
N LYS A 305 19.34 -11.55 9.54
CA LYS A 305 20.16 -10.69 8.68
C LYS A 305 21.67 -10.94 8.86
N ASP A 306 22.06 -11.57 9.96
CA ASP A 306 23.46 -11.81 10.30
C ASP A 306 23.94 -13.22 9.91
N GLU A 307 23.01 -14.11 9.55
CA GLU A 307 23.29 -15.50 9.18
C GLU A 307 23.11 -15.73 7.68
N GLU A 308 24.16 -16.14 6.98
CA GLU A 308 24.08 -16.39 5.53
C GLU A 308 23.16 -17.57 5.23
N PHE A 309 23.43 -18.75 5.80
CA PHE A 309 22.61 -19.95 5.64
C PHE A 309 22.99 -21.03 6.66
N THR A 310 22.06 -21.40 7.54
CA THR A 310 22.25 -22.43 8.57
C THR A 310 21.07 -23.41 8.59
N ILE A 311 21.36 -24.72 8.53
CA ILE A 311 20.36 -25.79 8.60
C ILE A 311 20.26 -26.28 10.05
N GLY A 312 19.07 -26.24 10.63
CA GLY A 312 18.80 -26.79 11.95
C GLY A 312 18.50 -28.30 11.91
N GLN A 313 18.15 -28.87 13.06
CA GLN A 313 17.90 -30.30 13.17
C GLN A 313 16.61 -30.70 12.42
N ALA A 314 16.76 -31.56 11.41
CA ALA A 314 15.63 -32.13 10.69
C ALA A 314 14.90 -33.18 11.55
N LYS A 315 13.58 -33.24 11.41
CA LYS A 315 12.72 -34.19 12.12
C LYS A 315 11.65 -34.78 11.22
N GLU A 316 11.27 -36.01 11.50
CA GLU A 316 10.08 -36.65 10.94
C GLU A 316 8.88 -36.30 11.82
N ILE A 317 7.92 -35.56 11.29
CA ILE A 317 6.74 -35.08 12.05
C ILE A 317 5.56 -36.05 11.99
N SER A 318 5.50 -36.86 10.94
CA SER A 318 4.60 -38.01 10.81
C SER A 318 5.22 -38.99 9.81
N PRO A 319 4.73 -40.24 9.71
CA PRO A 319 5.16 -41.14 8.66
C PRO A 319 5.03 -40.44 7.30
N CYS A 320 6.11 -40.39 6.53
CA CYS A 320 6.23 -39.70 5.24
C CYS A 320 6.31 -38.16 5.24
N ALA A 321 6.33 -37.47 6.38
CA ALA A 321 6.42 -36.01 6.42
C ALA A 321 7.64 -35.53 7.20
N TYR A 322 8.46 -34.70 6.57
CA TYR A 322 9.70 -34.18 7.15
C TYR A 322 9.61 -32.67 7.37
N GLU A 323 10.29 -32.18 8.39
CA GLU A 323 10.44 -30.75 8.68
C GLU A 323 11.92 -30.42 8.86
N ILE A 324 12.40 -29.42 8.10
CA ILE A 324 13.77 -28.92 8.14
C ILE A 324 13.75 -27.42 8.44
N PRO A 325 14.14 -26.98 9.65
CA PRO A 325 14.32 -25.58 9.96
C PRO A 325 15.60 -25.03 9.30
N ILE A 326 15.49 -23.86 8.68
CA ILE A 326 16.58 -23.17 7.98
C ILE A 326 16.57 -21.71 8.43
N VAL A 327 17.71 -21.17 8.84
CA VAL A 327 17.91 -19.76 9.16
C VAL A 327 18.79 -19.14 8.09
N SER A 328 18.37 -18.03 7.47
CA SER A 328 19.12 -17.42 6.38
C SER A 328 18.71 -15.97 6.12
N LEU A 329 19.67 -15.12 5.73
CA LEU A 329 19.42 -13.77 5.24
C LEU A 329 18.59 -13.75 3.97
N TYR A 330 18.61 -14.83 3.17
CA TYR A 330 17.79 -14.96 1.97
C TYR A 330 16.31 -15.22 2.29
N ALA A 331 16.00 -15.61 3.51
CA ALA A 331 14.63 -15.75 4.01
C ALA A 331 14.07 -14.42 4.55
N CYS A 332 14.83 -13.33 4.45
CA CYS A 332 14.34 -12.00 4.79
C CYS A 332 13.54 -11.41 3.62
N PRO A 333 12.31 -10.94 3.86
CA PRO A 333 11.51 -10.34 2.80
C PRO A 333 12.16 -9.04 2.33
N PHE A 334 12.08 -8.77 1.03
CA PHE A 334 12.45 -7.49 0.42
C PHE A 334 11.24 -6.88 -0.29
N SER A 335 11.27 -5.56 -0.50
CA SER A 335 10.19 -4.84 -1.18
C SER A 335 10.66 -4.34 -2.55
N TYR A 336 9.87 -4.56 -3.60
CA TYR A 336 10.13 -3.92 -4.90
C TYR A 336 9.60 -2.49 -4.87
N ASP A 337 10.50 -1.51 -4.82
CA ASP A 337 10.14 -0.14 -5.19
C ASP A 337 9.93 -0.08 -6.71
N SER A 338 8.67 -0.03 -7.12
CA SER A 338 8.23 -0.02 -8.52
C SER A 338 8.61 1.23 -9.32
N SER A 339 9.58 2.04 -8.86
CA SER A 339 9.92 3.36 -9.40
C SER A 339 11.11 3.40 -10.38
N SER A 340 11.67 2.26 -10.81
CA SER A 340 12.80 2.27 -11.77
C SER A 340 12.67 1.23 -12.90
N SER A 341 11.89 1.56 -13.93
CA SER A 341 12.07 0.95 -15.26
C SER A 341 12.04 2.02 -16.34
N SER A 342 13.24 2.52 -16.68
CA SER A 342 13.48 3.21 -17.95
C SER A 342 14.48 2.39 -18.77
N SER A 343 14.04 2.06 -19.97
CA SER A 343 14.72 1.22 -20.96
C SER A 343 16.02 1.86 -21.46
N SER A 344 17.14 1.14 -21.41
CA SER A 344 18.25 1.37 -22.35
C SER A 344 18.83 0.04 -22.82
N SER A 345 18.83 -0.12 -24.14
CA SER A 345 19.45 -1.20 -24.89
C SER A 345 20.92 -0.90 -25.15
N GLY A 346 21.82 -1.82 -24.83
CA GLY A 346 23.22 -1.76 -25.24
C GLY A 346 24.00 -2.99 -24.77
N GLY A 347 24.45 -3.83 -25.71
CA GLY A 347 25.21 -5.04 -25.44
C GLY A 347 26.72 -4.82 -25.29
N GLY A 348 27.39 -5.77 -24.63
CA GLY A 348 28.85 -5.92 -24.71
C GLY A 348 29.55 -6.50 -23.46
N SER A 349 29.77 -7.82 -23.48
CA SER A 349 30.84 -8.63 -22.84
C SER A 349 31.01 -8.76 -21.30
N PRO A 350 31.46 -9.94 -20.79
CA PRO A 350 31.36 -10.31 -19.39
C PRO A 350 32.72 -10.38 -18.67
N TYR A 351 32.93 -9.60 -17.60
CA TYR A 351 33.77 -9.92 -16.44
C TYR A 351 33.74 -8.73 -15.46
N SER A 352 33.00 -8.85 -14.35
CA SER A 352 33.29 -8.08 -13.12
C SER A 352 32.44 -8.53 -11.92
N SER A 353 33.19 -8.97 -10.90
CA SER A 353 32.99 -8.87 -9.46
C SER A 353 31.67 -8.28 -8.92
N SER A 354 31.00 -9.10 -8.10
CA SER A 354 29.82 -8.82 -7.29
C SER A 354 30.06 -7.74 -6.23
N SER A 355 29.46 -6.56 -6.43
CA SER A 355 29.25 -5.54 -5.42
C SER A 355 27.92 -5.76 -4.69
N SER A 356 27.98 -5.91 -3.37
CA SER A 356 26.84 -5.94 -2.46
C SER A 356 26.18 -4.55 -2.40
N SER A 357 24.95 -4.43 -2.90
CA SER A 357 24.13 -3.23 -2.72
C SER A 357 23.40 -3.29 -1.38
N SER A 358 23.97 -2.65 -0.37
CA SER A 358 23.19 -2.12 0.76
C SER A 358 22.24 -1.06 0.21
N GLU A 359 20.96 -1.12 0.58
CA GLU A 359 20.03 -0.02 0.35
C GLU A 359 20.63 1.28 0.92
N THR A 360 21.10 2.14 0.02
CA THR A 360 21.29 3.56 0.32
C THR A 360 19.91 4.15 0.54
N PRO A 361 19.61 4.76 1.70
CA PRO A 361 18.38 5.52 1.87
C PRO A 361 18.28 6.51 0.70
N THR A 362 17.11 6.55 0.08
CA THR A 362 16.81 7.44 -1.03
C THR A 362 17.29 8.85 -0.67
N SER A 363 17.90 9.53 -1.64
CA SER A 363 18.47 10.87 -1.52
C SER A 363 17.43 11.98 -1.20
N THR A 364 16.23 11.61 -0.77
CA THR A 364 15.16 12.51 -0.39
C THR A 364 15.28 12.81 1.10
N CYS A 365 15.62 14.05 1.43
CA CYS A 365 15.72 14.54 2.81
C CYS A 365 14.32 14.81 3.41
N ILE A 366 13.36 13.93 3.11
CA ILE A 366 11.98 13.95 3.56
C ILE A 366 11.79 12.69 4.39
N ILE A 367 11.41 12.85 5.65
CA ILE A 367 11.32 11.74 6.61
C ILE A 367 9.90 11.67 7.17
N ASP A 368 9.24 10.54 6.98
CA ASP A 368 7.92 10.29 7.54
C ASP A 368 7.97 10.13 9.06
N SER A 369 7.00 10.71 9.76
CA SER A 369 6.80 10.39 11.18
C SER A 369 6.28 8.96 11.30
N ASN A 370 6.85 8.20 12.24
CA ASN A 370 6.32 6.89 12.62
C ASN A 370 5.37 6.99 13.83
N ILE A 371 4.97 8.22 14.20
CA ILE A 371 4.10 8.48 15.35
C ILE A 371 2.65 8.39 14.88
N THR A 372 1.92 7.39 15.36
CA THR A 372 0.50 7.15 15.05
C THR A 372 -0.43 8.33 15.31
N GLU A 373 0.01 9.29 16.14
CA GLU A 373 -0.76 10.46 16.55
C GLU A 373 -0.50 11.73 15.72
N SER A 374 0.49 11.75 14.83
CA SER A 374 0.85 12.94 14.04
C SER A 374 1.05 12.58 12.56
N PRO A 375 0.14 12.94 11.64
CA PRO A 375 0.24 12.60 10.22
C PRO A 375 1.31 13.40 9.46
N TYR A 376 2.10 14.23 10.15
CA TYR A 376 3.02 15.19 9.57
C TYR A 376 4.44 14.62 9.45
N GLY A 377 5.03 14.68 8.25
CA GLY A 377 6.44 14.36 8.00
C GLY A 377 7.40 15.52 8.25
N PHE A 378 8.70 15.28 8.20
CA PHE A 378 9.77 16.28 8.30
C PHE A 378 10.38 16.52 6.92
N ASN A 379 10.47 17.78 6.50
CA ASN A 379 11.17 18.16 5.27
C ASN A 379 12.49 18.85 5.62
N LEU A 380 13.55 18.06 5.67
CA LEU A 380 14.90 18.51 5.98
C LEU A 380 15.65 18.99 4.71
N SER A 381 14.99 19.06 3.55
CA SER A 381 15.63 19.42 2.28
C SER A 381 16.29 20.80 2.31
N ALA A 382 15.81 21.74 3.12
CA ALA A 382 16.48 23.04 3.29
C ALA A 382 17.83 22.94 4.03
N LEU A 383 18.02 21.89 4.83
CA LEU A 383 19.30 21.53 5.47
C LEU A 383 20.19 20.66 4.58
N SER A 384 19.64 20.19 3.46
CA SER A 384 20.29 19.33 2.46
C SER A 384 20.48 20.15 1.18
N GLY A 385 21.67 20.71 0.93
CA GLY A 385 21.85 21.43 -0.33
C GLY A 385 23.23 21.95 -0.64
N SER A 386 23.43 22.33 -1.90
CA SER A 386 24.61 23.04 -2.41
C SER A 386 24.92 24.34 -1.66
N ASN A 387 23.89 24.95 -1.05
CA ASN A 387 24.04 26.17 -0.27
C ASN A 387 24.74 25.94 1.08
N HIS A 388 24.67 24.71 1.60
CA HIS A 388 25.31 24.29 2.85
C HIS A 388 26.00 22.94 2.64
N PRO A 389 27.18 22.89 1.99
CA PRO A 389 27.87 21.64 1.72
C PRO A 389 28.24 20.86 3.00
N TYR A 390 28.34 21.57 4.13
CA TYR A 390 28.50 21.00 5.46
C TYR A 390 28.25 22.07 6.54
N TYR A 391 27.99 21.60 7.75
CA TYR A 391 27.92 22.36 8.99
C TYR A 391 29.14 22.05 9.86
N ILE A 392 29.49 22.97 10.77
CA ILE A 392 30.62 22.81 11.69
C ILE A 392 30.10 22.90 13.12
N ALA A 393 30.23 21.82 13.89
CA ALA A 393 30.01 21.84 15.33
C ALA A 393 31.37 21.81 16.05
N LYS A 394 31.59 22.73 16.99
CA LYS A 394 32.82 22.75 17.81
C LYS A 394 32.63 21.88 19.04
N TYR A 395 33.58 20.99 19.30
CA TYR A 395 33.63 20.20 20.52
C TYR A 395 34.88 20.56 21.32
N GLN A 396 34.69 20.88 22.60
CA GLN A 396 35.77 21.17 23.54
C GLN A 396 35.74 20.15 24.68
N ASN A 397 36.87 19.50 24.93
CA ASN A 397 36.98 18.52 26.02
C ASN A 397 38.44 18.36 26.48
N ASP A 398 38.64 18.55 27.78
CA ASP A 398 39.95 18.47 28.43
C ASP A 398 40.63 17.10 28.26
N LEU A 399 39.87 16.02 28.10
CA LEU A 399 40.37 14.64 28.00
C LEU A 399 40.72 14.22 26.57
N TYR A 400 40.07 14.81 25.56
CA TYR A 400 40.11 14.32 24.19
C TYR A 400 40.66 15.32 23.18
N GLY A 401 40.92 16.54 23.63
CA GLY A 401 41.33 17.66 22.78
C GLY A 401 40.17 18.25 21.99
N ASP A 402 40.35 19.50 21.58
CA ASP A 402 39.38 20.24 20.79
C ASP A 402 39.34 19.72 19.35
N PHE A 403 38.13 19.56 18.80
CA PHE A 403 37.94 19.21 17.40
C PHE A 403 36.69 19.86 16.80
N ASN A 404 36.70 19.99 15.48
CA ASN A 404 35.55 20.42 14.69
C ASN A 404 34.87 19.19 14.08
N LEU A 405 33.58 18.99 14.35
CA LEU A 405 32.77 18.04 13.60
C LEU A 405 32.24 18.72 12.34
N LEU A 406 32.66 18.25 11.17
CA LEU A 406 32.07 18.64 9.91
C LEU A 406 31.02 17.59 9.53
N PHE A 407 29.79 17.99 9.24
CA PHE A 407 28.71 17.05 8.91
C PHE A 407 27.73 17.65 7.90
N SER A 408 27.03 16.79 7.17
CA SER A 408 25.89 17.18 6.33
C SER A 408 24.60 16.54 6.84
N VAL A 409 23.45 17.12 6.51
CA VAL A 409 22.12 16.57 6.82
C VAL A 409 21.57 15.94 5.54
N CYS A 410 21.28 14.63 5.57
CA CYS A 410 20.81 13.78 4.45
C CYS A 410 21.62 13.75 3.14
N GLN A 411 22.67 14.57 2.94
CA GLN A 411 23.45 14.56 1.70
C GLN A 411 24.82 13.91 1.84
N GLY A 412 25.19 13.13 0.82
CA GLY A 412 26.25 12.14 0.91
C GLY A 412 27.70 12.60 0.78
N LYS A 413 28.07 13.89 0.80
CA LYS A 413 29.50 14.23 0.76
C LYS A 413 29.86 15.57 1.41
N VAL A 414 30.66 15.49 2.46
CA VAL A 414 31.43 16.60 3.03
C VAL A 414 32.83 16.57 2.40
N ASP A 415 32.99 17.21 1.25
CA ASP A 415 34.26 17.24 0.50
C ASP A 415 35.44 17.72 1.34
N LYS A 416 35.19 18.65 2.26
CA LYS A 416 36.21 19.22 3.14
C LYS A 416 36.86 18.17 4.05
N CYS A 417 36.19 17.05 4.34
CA CYS A 417 36.78 15.95 5.09
C CYS A 417 38.00 15.34 4.37
N GLN A 418 38.00 15.31 3.03
CA GLN A 418 39.09 14.77 2.21
C GLN A 418 40.35 15.64 2.27
N GLN A 419 40.21 16.95 2.43
CA GLN A 419 41.36 17.88 2.45
C GLN A 419 42.28 17.66 3.65
N TYR A 420 41.76 17.12 4.75
CA TYR A 420 42.53 16.82 5.96
C TYR A 420 42.99 15.35 6.04
N ASN A 421 42.60 14.50 5.09
CA ASN A 421 42.92 13.09 5.15
C ASN A 421 44.27 12.84 4.43
N GLN A 422 45.35 12.65 5.19
CA GLN A 422 46.66 12.30 4.63
C GLN A 422 46.74 10.84 4.12
N LEU A 423 45.65 10.07 4.27
CA LEU A 423 45.57 8.68 3.83
C LEU A 423 45.06 8.62 2.38
N SER A 424 45.96 8.28 1.45
CA SER A 424 45.80 8.20 -0.01
C SER A 424 44.90 7.06 -0.51
N GLY A 425 43.79 6.79 0.18
CA GLY A 425 42.80 5.77 -0.20
C GLY A 425 41.67 6.36 -1.03
N ASN A 426 41.53 5.89 -2.28
CA ASN A 426 40.46 6.28 -3.18
C ASN A 426 39.06 6.05 -2.56
N SER A 427 38.28 7.13 -2.51
CA SER A 427 36.82 7.12 -2.63
C SER A 427 36.01 6.40 -1.54
N THR A 428 35.91 7.02 -0.36
CA THR A 428 34.67 6.92 0.43
C THR A 428 34.04 8.30 0.58
N SER A 429 32.76 8.38 0.27
CA SER A 429 31.90 9.54 0.51
C SER A 429 31.70 9.69 2.02
N TYR A 430 32.02 10.87 2.57
CA TYR A 430 31.90 11.14 4.01
C TYR A 430 30.62 11.94 4.28
N GLN A 431 29.73 11.44 5.14
CA GLN A 431 28.62 12.26 5.66
C GLN A 431 29.11 13.24 6.73
N SER A 432 30.13 12.82 7.48
CA SER A 432 30.69 13.57 8.59
C SER A 432 32.08 13.10 8.98
N CYS A 433 32.92 14.03 9.45
CA CYS A 433 34.24 13.76 9.98
C CYS A 433 34.59 14.69 11.16
N GLN A 434 35.42 14.20 12.07
CA GLN A 434 36.07 15.02 13.09
C GLN A 434 37.38 15.56 12.54
N VAL A 435 37.65 16.85 12.68
CA VAL A 435 38.89 17.51 12.25
C VAL A 435 39.62 18.03 13.49
N TYR A 436 40.83 17.53 13.72
CA TYR A 436 41.66 17.87 14.87
C TYR A 436 42.73 18.88 14.47
N ASN A 437 42.73 20.05 15.14
CA ASN A 437 43.71 21.12 14.93
C ASN A 437 43.94 21.51 13.46
N ASP A 438 42.91 21.38 12.61
CA ASP A 438 42.97 21.60 11.16
C ASP A 438 44.09 20.80 10.45
N LYS A 439 44.57 19.69 11.03
CA LYS A 439 45.70 18.91 10.53
C LYS A 439 45.30 17.56 9.97
N TYR A 440 44.40 16.85 10.65
CA TYR A 440 43.92 15.54 10.23
C TYR A 440 42.45 15.35 10.53
N SER A 441 41.79 14.46 9.77
CA SER A 441 40.38 14.12 9.95
C SER A 441 40.15 12.63 10.20
N ILE A 442 39.10 12.31 10.97
CA ILE A 442 38.63 10.94 11.22
C ILE A 442 37.17 10.84 10.73
N GLN A 443 36.86 9.83 9.93
CA GLN A 443 35.50 9.58 9.49
C GLN A 443 34.62 9.11 10.65
N THR A 444 33.51 9.83 10.87
CA THR A 444 32.55 9.51 11.94
C THR A 444 31.14 9.19 11.45
N GLY A 445 30.89 9.32 10.13
CA GLY A 445 29.62 8.91 9.54
C GLY A 445 29.72 8.63 8.03
N THR A 446 28.97 7.63 7.59
CA THR A 446 28.73 7.29 6.19
C THR A 446 27.42 7.92 5.70
N PRO A 447 27.26 8.15 4.38
CA PRO A 447 26.05 8.72 3.79
C PRO A 447 24.78 7.89 4.00
N SER A 448 24.95 6.60 4.26
CA SER A 448 23.87 5.72 4.67
C SER A 448 23.38 6.13 6.06
N LEU A 449 22.26 6.87 6.10
CA LEU A 449 21.46 7.07 7.30
C LEU A 449 21.09 5.69 7.85
N LEU A 450 21.47 5.41 9.10
CA LEU A 450 21.20 4.10 9.71
C LEU A 450 19.75 4.01 10.18
N SER A 451 19.32 5.05 10.90
CA SER A 451 18.02 5.11 11.54
C SER A 451 17.70 6.55 11.91
N TYR A 452 16.42 6.80 12.16
CA TYR A 452 15.93 8.06 12.69
C TYR A 452 14.87 7.82 13.77
N GLU A 453 14.73 8.79 14.68
CA GLU A 453 13.70 8.81 15.73
C GLU A 453 12.95 10.13 15.62
N THR A 454 11.62 10.09 15.50
CA THR A 454 10.78 11.30 15.46
C THR A 454 10.12 11.54 16.80
N SER A 455 9.96 12.81 17.19
CA SER A 455 9.16 13.26 18.34
C SER A 455 8.29 14.45 17.92
N PRO A 456 7.27 14.84 18.71
CA PRO A 456 6.52 16.08 18.48
C PRO A 456 7.40 17.33 18.49
N THR A 457 8.58 17.25 19.12
CA THR A 457 9.52 18.36 19.28
C THR A 457 10.66 18.34 18.26
N GLY A 458 10.75 17.34 17.38
CA GLY A 458 11.86 17.26 16.42
C GLY A 458 12.14 15.88 15.86
N ILE A 459 13.33 15.71 15.30
CA ILE A 459 13.80 14.48 14.66
C ILE A 459 15.28 14.24 14.99
N SER A 460 15.62 12.99 15.30
CA SER A 460 17.01 12.56 15.51
C SER A 460 17.49 11.68 14.36
N LEU A 461 18.67 11.96 13.81
CA LEU A 461 19.30 11.21 12.72
C LEU A 461 20.56 10.52 13.22
N LEU A 462 20.69 9.21 13.00
CA LEU A 462 21.86 8.43 13.41
C LEU A 462 22.69 7.98 12.20
N TYR A 463 23.96 8.38 12.18
CA TYR A 463 24.93 8.00 11.15
C TYR A 463 26.01 7.09 11.74
N LYS A 464 26.29 5.96 11.10
CA LYS A 464 27.35 5.03 11.49
C LYS A 464 28.64 5.27 10.71
N SER A 465 29.78 5.17 11.39
CA SER A 465 31.08 5.03 10.74
C SER A 465 31.37 3.58 10.38
N ASN A 466 32.02 3.35 9.24
CA ASN A 466 32.54 2.04 8.86
C ASN A 466 33.93 1.76 9.46
N MET A 467 34.53 2.73 10.16
CA MET A 467 35.85 2.56 10.73
C MET A 467 35.78 1.89 12.10
N TYR A 468 36.46 0.76 12.24
CA TYR A 468 36.69 0.04 13.49
C TYR A 468 37.79 0.67 14.38
N SER A 469 38.21 1.91 14.08
CA SER A 469 39.36 2.53 14.76
C SER A 469 39.05 2.94 16.21
N ASN A 470 40.11 3.24 16.96
CA ASN A 470 40.06 3.76 18.34
C ASN A 470 39.47 5.19 18.44
N SER A 471 38.66 5.63 17.47
CA SER A 471 37.97 6.92 17.53
C SER A 471 37.03 6.97 18.74
N ILE A 472 37.03 8.10 19.44
CA ILE A 472 36.23 8.33 20.66
C ILE A 472 34.72 8.27 20.37
N ALA A 473 34.31 8.62 19.14
CA ALA A 473 32.93 8.45 18.69
C ALA A 473 32.86 7.64 17.38
N LYS A 474 32.14 6.52 17.42
CA LYS A 474 31.93 5.62 16.27
C LYS A 474 30.67 5.95 15.48
N GLN A 475 29.84 6.84 16.02
CA GLN A 475 28.55 7.22 15.48
C GLN A 475 28.28 8.69 15.77
N ASN A 476 27.53 9.34 14.88
CA ASN A 476 27.02 10.70 15.09
C ASN A 476 25.51 10.66 15.15
N LYS A 477 24.95 11.25 16.21
CA LYS A 477 23.50 11.47 16.36
C LYS A 477 23.22 12.96 16.24
N LEU A 478 22.50 13.38 15.21
CA LEU A 478 22.03 14.76 15.07
C LEU A 478 20.62 14.83 15.65
N ASN A 479 20.43 15.53 16.76
CA ASN A 479 19.13 15.79 17.36
C ASN A 479 18.62 17.15 16.86
N LEU A 480 17.76 17.15 15.85
CA LEU A 480 17.16 18.37 15.30
C LEU A 480 15.87 18.68 16.07
N VAL A 481 15.87 19.77 16.83
CA VAL A 481 14.76 20.28 17.64
C VAL A 481 14.02 21.36 16.85
N CYS A 482 12.70 21.23 16.79
CA CYS A 482 11.83 22.20 16.16
C CYS A 482 11.92 23.55 16.87
N ASN A 483 12.38 24.56 16.14
CA ASN A 483 12.32 25.95 16.55
C ASN A 483 11.80 26.81 15.40
N SER A 484 10.53 27.22 15.48
CA SER A 484 9.84 27.94 14.39
C SER A 484 10.48 29.27 13.98
N THR A 485 11.33 29.87 14.83
CA THR A 485 11.95 31.18 14.58
C THR A 485 13.40 31.12 14.12
N THR A 486 14.05 29.96 14.24
CA THR A 486 15.48 29.80 13.96
C THR A 486 15.69 28.96 12.71
N ASP A 487 16.34 29.51 11.67
CA ASP A 487 16.61 28.75 10.45
C ASP A 487 17.51 27.53 10.74
N PHE A 488 18.62 27.74 11.43
CA PHE A 488 19.55 26.71 11.88
C PHE A 488 20.49 27.27 12.96
N ASP A 489 20.60 26.60 14.10
CA ASP A 489 21.53 26.92 15.18
C ASP A 489 22.02 25.64 15.88
N ILE A 490 23.31 25.54 16.19
CA ILE A 490 23.88 24.40 16.92
C ILE A 490 23.94 24.79 18.39
N GLU A 491 23.05 24.21 19.19
CA GLU A 491 22.91 24.54 20.60
C GLU A 491 24.03 23.91 21.44
N SER A 492 24.31 22.63 21.21
CA SER A 492 25.32 21.91 21.99
C SER A 492 25.83 20.66 21.29
N THR A 493 27.01 20.23 21.72
CA THR A 493 27.64 18.97 21.31
C THR A 493 28.06 18.18 22.53
N SER A 494 27.76 16.90 22.58
CA SER A 494 28.14 16.02 23.71
C SER A 494 28.59 14.65 23.21
N ILE A 495 29.36 13.92 24.02
CA ILE A 495 29.73 12.53 23.72
C ILE A 495 29.13 11.63 24.80
N GLN A 496 28.36 10.63 24.38
CA GLN A 496 27.79 9.64 25.27
C GLN A 496 28.01 8.24 24.69
N LYS A 497 28.72 7.37 25.42
CA LYS A 497 28.95 5.96 25.04
C LYS A 497 29.49 5.78 23.60
N SER A 498 30.42 6.64 23.19
CA SER A 498 30.98 6.66 21.82
C SER A 498 30.02 7.13 20.72
N ILE A 499 28.95 7.85 21.07
CA ILE A 499 28.08 8.56 20.15
C ILE A 499 28.31 10.05 20.35
N LEU A 500 28.72 10.76 19.31
CA LEU A 500 28.79 12.22 19.30
C LEU A 500 27.39 12.75 18.96
N GLN A 501 26.76 13.38 19.93
CA GLN A 501 25.45 13.99 19.81
C GLN A 501 25.59 15.48 19.48
N VAL A 502 24.83 15.96 18.49
CA VAL A 502 24.75 17.38 18.13
C VAL A 502 23.29 17.81 18.24
N ASN A 503 22.99 18.74 19.13
CA ASN A 503 21.66 19.31 19.28
C ASN A 503 21.55 20.56 18.39
N ILE A 504 20.56 20.57 17.50
CA ILE A 504 20.39 21.56 16.46
C ILE A 504 18.98 22.14 16.57
N ASN A 505 18.85 23.44 16.80
CA ASN A 505 17.57 24.14 16.72
C ASN A 505 17.32 24.58 15.27
N SER A 506 16.20 24.16 14.67
CA SER A 506 15.87 24.54 13.29
C SER A 506 14.36 24.54 13.04
N ARG A 507 13.88 25.52 12.27
CA ARG A 507 12.49 25.57 11.78
C ARG A 507 12.19 24.45 10.80
N TYR A 508 13.21 23.92 10.13
CA TYR A 508 13.08 22.79 9.20
C TYR A 508 12.95 21.45 9.94
N ALA A 509 13.32 21.43 11.23
CA ALA A 509 13.09 20.30 12.12
C ALA A 509 11.67 20.30 12.73
N CYS A 510 10.85 21.30 12.41
CA CYS A 510 9.44 21.27 12.73
C CYS A 510 8.71 20.32 11.78
N PRO A 511 7.74 19.52 12.28
CA PRO A 511 6.89 18.73 11.42
C PRO A 511 6.28 19.64 10.35
N SER A 512 6.53 19.34 9.08
CA SER A 512 5.92 20.09 7.99
C SER A 512 4.44 19.78 7.99
N GLN A 513 3.62 20.81 8.19
CA GLN A 513 2.17 20.67 8.12
C GLN A 513 1.66 20.31 6.72
N CYS A 514 2.55 20.22 5.72
CA CYS A 514 2.24 19.97 4.32
C CYS A 514 2.92 18.74 3.72
N VAL A 515 3.50 17.87 4.56
CA VAL A 515 3.97 16.54 4.14
C VAL A 515 3.05 15.49 4.74
N PHE A 516 2.43 14.68 3.89
CA PHE A 516 1.41 13.70 4.27
C PHE A 516 1.83 12.30 3.83
N ARG A 517 1.59 11.30 4.68
CA ARG A 517 1.84 9.89 4.35
C ARG A 517 0.56 9.21 3.89
N ASP A 518 0.64 8.50 2.78
CA ASP A 518 -0.40 7.56 2.36
C ASP A 518 -0.26 6.28 3.19
N ASN A 519 -1.21 6.05 4.10
CA ASN A 519 -1.21 4.86 4.95
C ASN A 519 -1.32 3.54 4.17
N SER A 520 -1.85 3.57 2.94
CA SER A 520 -2.01 2.37 2.12
C SER A 520 -0.73 1.98 1.38
N THR A 521 0.00 2.95 0.87
CA THR A 521 1.21 2.72 0.06
C THR A 521 2.51 2.97 0.82
N GLY A 522 2.44 3.61 1.98
CA GLY A 522 3.60 4.03 2.78
C GLY A 522 4.36 5.22 2.20
N LYS A 523 3.97 5.70 1.01
CA LYS A 523 4.61 6.81 0.28
C LYS A 523 4.21 8.16 0.84
N SER A 524 5.05 9.16 0.59
CA SER A 524 4.84 10.53 1.09
C SER A 524 4.41 11.47 -0.03
N ILE A 525 3.62 12.49 0.31
CA ILE A 525 3.17 13.56 -0.57
C ILE A 525 3.62 14.87 0.06
N ASP A 526 4.48 15.61 -0.65
CA ASP A 526 5.02 16.89 -0.18
C ASP A 526 4.37 18.04 -0.96
N LEU A 527 3.40 18.69 -0.32
CA LEU A 527 2.72 19.88 -0.84
C LEU A 527 3.41 21.18 -0.40
N SER A 528 4.52 21.12 0.33
CA SER A 528 5.28 22.31 0.76
C SER A 528 5.68 23.23 -0.40
N PRO A 529 6.02 22.73 -1.61
CA PRO A 529 6.32 23.58 -2.77
C PRO A 529 5.14 24.44 -3.24
N LEU A 530 3.90 24.10 -2.86
CA LEU A 530 2.71 24.89 -3.16
C LEU A 530 2.45 26.00 -2.14
N ILE A 531 3.24 26.10 -1.06
CA ILE A 531 3.12 27.20 -0.11
C ILE A 531 3.69 28.46 -0.75
N LEU A 532 2.85 29.47 -0.95
CA LEU A 532 3.26 30.73 -1.54
C LEU A 532 4.04 31.58 -0.51
N PRO A 533 5.10 32.30 -0.92
CA PRO A 533 5.84 33.19 -0.03
C PRO A 533 4.95 34.36 0.42
N ASN A 534 5.33 34.98 1.55
CA ASN A 534 4.66 36.16 2.12
C ASN A 534 3.14 35.97 2.32
N ASN A 535 2.72 34.78 2.76
CA ASN A 535 1.31 34.43 2.97
C ASN A 535 0.43 34.77 1.74
N GLY A 536 0.98 34.52 0.55
CA GLY A 536 0.25 34.66 -0.71
C GLY A 536 -0.94 33.70 -0.80
N ALA A 537 -1.84 33.98 -1.73
CA ALA A 537 -3.04 33.18 -1.94
C ALA A 537 -3.22 32.80 -3.42
N TYR A 538 -3.72 31.59 -3.64
CA TYR A 538 -4.32 31.15 -4.89
C TYR A 538 -5.73 31.71 -5.01
N GLU A 539 -6.19 31.94 -6.24
CA GLU A 539 -7.53 32.45 -6.52
C GLU A 539 -8.34 31.40 -7.31
N ALA A 540 -9.47 30.99 -6.77
CA ALA A 540 -10.50 30.21 -7.45
C ALA A 540 -11.71 31.11 -7.76
N LYS A 541 -12.04 31.27 -9.04
CA LYS A 541 -13.15 32.13 -9.47
C LYS A 541 -14.47 31.36 -9.48
N PHE A 542 -15.49 31.97 -8.88
CA PHE A 542 -16.89 31.55 -8.97
C PHE A 542 -17.69 32.61 -9.73
N GLN A 543 -18.97 32.35 -10.00
CA GLN A 543 -19.78 33.26 -10.83
C GLN A 543 -19.92 34.67 -10.24
N SER A 544 -20.01 34.79 -8.92
CA SER A 544 -20.31 36.06 -8.22
C SER A 544 -19.24 36.49 -7.20
N TYR A 545 -18.19 35.70 -7.01
CA TYR A 545 -17.14 35.97 -6.03
C TYR A 545 -15.83 35.25 -6.39
N SER A 546 -14.74 35.64 -5.73
CA SER A 546 -13.47 34.91 -5.76
C SER A 546 -13.19 34.27 -4.42
N LEU A 547 -12.69 33.04 -4.43
CA LEU A 547 -12.25 32.31 -3.25
C LEU A 547 -10.73 32.31 -3.23
N TYR A 548 -10.15 32.87 -2.18
CA TYR A 548 -8.71 32.88 -1.95
C TYR A 548 -8.33 31.80 -0.96
N PHE A 549 -7.26 31.05 -1.24
CA PHE A 549 -6.79 29.96 -0.38
C PHE A 549 -5.28 29.75 -0.47
N THR A 550 -4.70 29.06 0.51
CA THR A 550 -3.31 28.57 0.45
C THR A 550 -3.21 27.12 0.90
N PHE A 551 -2.08 26.47 0.65
CA PHE A 551 -1.83 25.12 1.15
C PHE A 551 -1.15 25.20 2.51
N CYS A 552 -1.69 24.50 3.51
CA CYS A 552 -1.07 24.28 4.83
C CYS A 552 -0.51 25.54 5.51
N GLY A 553 -1.14 26.70 5.27
CA GLY A 553 -0.61 27.99 5.69
C GLY A 553 -1.70 29.01 5.95
N GLN A 554 -1.27 30.27 6.06
CA GLN A 554 -2.15 31.41 6.28
C GLN A 554 -2.11 32.36 5.08
N ILE A 555 -3.19 33.10 4.85
CA ILE A 555 -3.28 34.10 3.78
C ILE A 555 -3.52 35.50 4.32
N ASP A 556 -2.72 36.45 3.86
CA ASP A 556 -2.80 37.85 4.31
C ASP A 556 -3.90 38.64 3.60
N ILE A 557 -4.34 38.19 2.42
CA ILE A 557 -5.33 38.91 1.62
C ILE A 557 -6.66 39.09 2.37
N CYS A 558 -7.04 38.11 3.20
CA CYS A 558 -8.27 38.17 3.99
C CYS A 558 -8.14 39.14 5.17
N LEU A 559 -6.95 39.20 5.80
CA LEU A 559 -6.66 40.10 6.92
C LEU A 559 -6.83 41.58 6.53
N LYS A 560 -6.57 41.92 5.25
CA LYS A 560 -6.78 43.29 4.75
C LYS A 560 -8.24 43.74 4.84
N TYR A 561 -9.19 42.82 4.79
CA TYR A 561 -10.63 43.09 4.82
C TYR A 561 -11.28 42.69 6.16
N GLU A 562 -10.50 42.16 7.10
CA GLU A 562 -10.93 41.68 8.41
C GLU A 562 -11.43 42.79 9.35
N GLN A 563 -11.07 44.06 9.11
CA GLN A 563 -11.50 45.19 9.96
C GLN A 563 -13.04 45.29 10.14
N GLN A 564 -13.82 44.58 9.33
CA GLN A 564 -15.27 44.52 9.42
C GLN A 564 -15.81 43.45 10.38
N ILE A 565 -14.99 42.48 10.82
CA ILE A 565 -15.43 41.35 11.64
C ILE A 565 -14.35 40.97 12.68
N PRO A 566 -14.43 41.51 13.92
CA PRO A 566 -13.46 41.22 14.98
C PRO A 566 -13.49 39.75 15.43
N GLY A 567 -12.30 39.17 15.67
CA GLY A 567 -12.16 37.88 16.37
C GLY A 567 -12.05 36.64 15.48
N MET A 568 -11.83 36.80 14.18
CA MET A 568 -11.60 35.68 13.27
C MET A 568 -10.13 35.26 13.36
N GLY A 569 -9.89 33.95 13.55
CA GLY A 569 -8.53 33.39 13.64
C GLY A 569 -7.80 33.38 12.28
N PRO A 570 -6.55 32.89 12.26
CA PRO A 570 -5.75 32.87 11.03
C PRO A 570 -6.43 32.11 9.86
N TYR A 571 -6.65 32.83 8.76
CA TYR A 571 -7.34 32.34 7.57
C TYR A 571 -6.43 31.44 6.75
N GLN A 572 -6.88 30.23 6.43
CA GLN A 572 -6.31 29.48 5.32
C GLN A 572 -7.04 29.79 4.01
N SER A 573 -8.34 30.06 4.08
CA SER A 573 -9.12 30.50 2.93
C SER A 573 -10.22 31.50 3.30
N CYS A 574 -10.54 32.39 2.37
CA CYS A 574 -11.69 33.28 2.46
C CYS A 574 -12.33 33.54 1.09
N GLN A 575 -13.63 33.82 1.13
CA GLN A 575 -14.44 34.28 0.02
C GLN A 575 -14.48 35.81 0.00
N LEU A 576 -14.20 36.43 -1.14
CA LEU A 576 -14.35 37.88 -1.37
C LEU A 576 -15.56 38.15 -2.28
N LEU A 577 -16.58 38.80 -1.74
CA LEU A 577 -17.80 39.17 -2.47
C LEU A 577 -17.57 40.44 -3.29
N MET A 578 -17.42 40.27 -4.61
CA MET A 578 -17.14 41.33 -5.56
C MET A 578 -18.46 42.00 -5.97
N GLY A 579 -18.86 43.05 -5.24
CA GLY A 579 -20.13 43.74 -5.47
C GLY A 579 -20.54 44.68 -4.33
N VAL A 580 -19.93 44.50 -3.16
CA VAL A 580 -20.05 45.40 -2.01
C VAL A 580 -18.81 46.30 -1.96
N LYS A 581 -18.98 47.58 -1.62
CA LYS A 581 -17.86 48.51 -1.36
C LYS A 581 -17.89 48.92 0.11
N PRO A 582 -16.88 48.52 0.93
CA PRO A 582 -15.72 47.68 0.59
C PRO A 582 -16.09 46.22 0.29
N PRO A 583 -15.26 45.44 -0.41
CA PRO A 583 -15.45 44.00 -0.54
C PRO A 583 -15.59 43.34 0.82
N LEU A 584 -16.60 42.47 0.97
CA LEU A 584 -16.80 41.71 2.20
C LEU A 584 -16.01 40.40 2.11
N ALA A 585 -15.12 40.17 3.07
CA ALA A 585 -14.40 38.92 3.23
C ALA A 585 -15.13 38.01 4.23
N VAL A 586 -15.30 36.74 3.86
CA VAL A 586 -15.89 35.72 4.73
C VAL A 586 -14.96 34.54 4.81
N GLN A 587 -14.60 34.10 6.01
CA GLN A 587 -13.73 32.93 6.18
C GLN A 587 -14.42 31.67 5.65
N THR A 588 -13.66 30.86 4.92
CA THR A 588 -14.11 29.57 4.38
C THR A 588 -13.30 28.39 4.90
N GLY A 589 -12.18 28.66 5.57
CA GLY A 589 -11.34 27.65 6.19
C GLY A 589 -10.30 28.25 7.14
N LYS A 590 -10.18 27.66 8.33
CA LYS A 590 -9.19 28.04 9.34
C LYS A 590 -7.89 27.25 9.15
N SER A 591 -6.74 27.88 9.31
CA SER A 591 -5.44 27.19 9.16
C SER A 591 -5.25 26.01 10.12
N THR A 592 -5.82 26.06 11.32
CA THR A 592 -5.75 24.99 12.32
C THR A 592 -6.77 23.85 12.11
N SER A 593 -7.62 23.93 11.09
CA SER A 593 -8.74 22.99 10.87
C SER A 593 -8.47 21.91 9.83
N LEU A 594 -7.22 21.83 9.34
CA LEU A 594 -6.85 20.94 8.26
C LEU A 594 -7.13 19.47 8.62
N GLN A 595 -7.99 18.84 7.83
CA GLN A 595 -8.17 17.40 7.79
C GLN A 595 -7.69 16.87 6.45
N VAL A 596 -6.88 15.81 6.47
CA VAL A 596 -6.28 15.26 5.26
C VAL A 596 -6.75 13.83 5.05
N THR A 597 -7.06 13.50 3.80
CA THR A 597 -7.27 12.13 3.34
C THR A 597 -6.35 11.89 2.15
N VAL A 598 -5.40 10.98 2.31
CA VAL A 598 -4.51 10.55 1.23
C VAL A 598 -4.96 9.20 0.72
N SER A 599 -4.99 9.04 -0.61
CA SER A 599 -5.21 7.78 -1.30
C SER A 599 -4.28 7.69 -2.49
N THR A 600 -4.13 6.50 -3.06
CA THR A 600 -3.26 6.23 -4.22
C THR A 600 -3.58 7.12 -5.44
N TYR A 601 -4.82 7.60 -5.56
CA TYR A 601 -5.29 8.34 -6.73
C TYR A 601 -5.56 9.82 -6.48
N ALA A 602 -5.79 10.20 -5.22
CA ALA A 602 -6.19 11.55 -4.86
C ALA A 602 -5.79 11.91 -3.44
N THR A 603 -5.35 13.15 -3.26
CA THR A 603 -5.19 13.78 -1.95
C THR A 603 -6.32 14.77 -1.72
N LYS A 604 -6.96 14.72 -0.57
CA LYS A 604 -8.04 15.65 -0.21
C LYS A 604 -7.65 16.43 1.04
N LEU A 605 -7.66 17.75 0.94
CA LEU A 605 -7.49 18.67 2.07
C LEU A 605 -8.83 19.32 2.38
N ASN A 606 -9.30 19.19 3.61
CA ASN A 606 -10.55 19.77 4.06
C ASN A 606 -10.26 20.79 5.16
N TYR A 607 -10.72 22.02 4.95
CA TYR A 607 -10.63 23.11 5.90
C TYR A 607 -12.03 23.52 6.33
N THR A 608 -12.25 23.59 7.64
CA THR A 608 -13.52 24.01 8.21
C THR A 608 -13.42 25.44 8.73
N SER A 609 -14.48 26.21 8.55
CA SER A 609 -14.63 27.48 9.25
C SER A 609 -15.47 27.27 10.51
N ASP A 610 -15.09 27.93 11.59
CA ASP A 610 -15.87 28.07 12.82
C ASP A 610 -16.62 29.42 12.86
N SER A 611 -16.57 30.19 11.77
CA SER A 611 -17.06 31.55 11.74
C SER A 611 -18.09 31.75 10.64
N PHE A 612 -19.13 32.52 10.97
CA PHE A 612 -20.31 32.85 10.16
C PHE A 612 -20.93 31.63 9.45
N PRO A 613 -22.08 31.12 9.90
CA PRO A 613 -22.85 30.22 9.06
C PRO A 613 -23.24 30.96 7.77
N CYS A 614 -23.44 30.22 6.69
CA CYS A 614 -24.05 30.78 5.50
C CYS A 614 -25.57 30.87 5.66
N GLY A 615 -26.28 31.37 4.63
CA GLY A 615 -27.73 31.60 4.72
C GLY A 615 -28.58 30.37 5.07
N SER A 616 -28.04 29.15 4.89
CA SER A 616 -28.67 27.88 5.27
C SER A 616 -28.38 27.44 6.71
N GLY A 617 -27.62 28.21 7.50
CA GLY A 617 -27.26 27.88 8.89
C GLY A 617 -26.06 26.95 9.04
N HIS A 618 -25.47 26.47 7.94
CA HIS A 618 -24.27 25.63 7.94
C HIS A 618 -22.99 26.48 7.95
N TYR A 619 -21.95 26.00 8.64
CA TYR A 619 -20.62 26.58 8.53
C TYR A 619 -20.04 26.35 7.14
N ARG A 620 -19.10 27.20 6.74
CA ARG A 620 -18.43 27.11 5.44
C ARG A 620 -17.29 26.10 5.49
N TYR A 621 -17.11 25.35 4.41
CA TYR A 621 -16.05 24.35 4.27
C TYR A 621 -15.35 24.50 2.92
N ASN A 622 -14.03 24.38 2.91
CA ASN A 622 -13.22 24.39 1.70
C ASN A 622 -12.55 23.03 1.51
N ILE A 623 -12.85 22.38 0.40
CA ILE A 623 -12.35 21.07 0.01
C ILE A 623 -11.43 21.25 -1.20
N LEU A 624 -10.14 20.95 -1.03
CA LEU A 624 -9.16 20.90 -2.11
C LEU A 624 -8.93 19.43 -2.49
N ASN A 625 -9.37 19.03 -3.68
CA ASN A 625 -9.10 17.70 -4.22
C ASN A 625 -7.91 17.80 -5.18
N LEU A 626 -6.78 17.21 -4.80
CA LEU A 626 -5.56 17.20 -5.59
C LEU A 626 -5.40 15.87 -6.33
N ALA A 627 -5.32 15.95 -7.65
CA ALA A 627 -4.96 14.86 -8.54
C ALA A 627 -3.46 14.90 -8.86
N CYS A 628 -2.81 13.73 -8.81
CA CYS A 628 -1.43 13.59 -9.27
C CYS A 628 -1.35 13.81 -10.77
N ASP A 629 -0.60 14.82 -11.18
CA ASP A 629 -0.26 15.09 -12.57
C ASP A 629 1.22 15.47 -12.65
N PRO A 630 2.11 14.56 -13.08
CA PRO A 630 3.55 14.78 -13.07
C PRO A 630 3.98 15.90 -14.04
N THR A 631 3.10 16.38 -14.91
CA THR A 631 3.41 17.37 -15.95
C THR A 631 3.12 18.81 -15.54
N THR A 632 2.35 19.01 -14.45
CA THR A 632 1.83 20.31 -14.08
C THR A 632 2.29 20.70 -12.68
N ASP A 633 2.90 21.87 -12.51
CA ASP A 633 3.25 22.37 -11.17
C ASP A 633 1.98 22.63 -10.33
N TYR A 634 1.00 23.30 -10.93
CA TYR A 634 -0.30 23.59 -10.32
C TYR A 634 -1.30 24.06 -11.38
N LYS A 635 -2.53 23.52 -11.35
CA LYS A 635 -3.66 23.99 -12.17
C LYS A 635 -5.01 23.69 -11.51
N ILE A 636 -5.87 24.70 -11.38
CA ILE A 636 -7.28 24.48 -11.02
C ILE A 636 -8.00 23.87 -12.22
N ILE A 637 -8.59 22.69 -12.05
CA ILE A 637 -9.35 21.95 -13.06
C ILE A 637 -10.79 22.44 -13.08
N SER A 638 -11.43 22.52 -11.91
CA SER A 638 -12.81 22.94 -11.78
C SER A 638 -13.11 23.45 -10.37
N THR A 639 -14.13 24.27 -10.26
CA THR A 639 -14.69 24.74 -8.99
C THR A 639 -16.16 24.33 -8.92
N ASN A 640 -16.62 23.93 -7.74
CA ASN A 640 -18.00 23.56 -7.48
C ASN A 640 -18.44 24.11 -6.12
N GLU A 641 -19.68 24.57 -6.02
CA GLU A 641 -20.27 25.06 -4.77
C GLU A 641 -21.54 24.26 -4.47
N SER A 642 -21.59 23.68 -3.27
CA SER A 642 -22.79 23.03 -2.75
C SER A 642 -23.76 24.06 -2.17
N PRO A 643 -25.09 23.82 -2.19
CA PRO A 643 -26.07 24.64 -1.47
C PRO A 643 -25.84 24.69 0.05
N PHE A 644 -24.99 23.82 0.60
CA PHE A 644 -24.55 23.82 2.00
C PHE A 644 -23.23 24.58 2.23
N CYS A 645 -22.81 25.43 1.28
CA CYS A 645 -21.65 26.31 1.41
C CYS A 645 -20.33 25.54 1.56
N ASN A 646 -20.27 24.41 0.86
CA ASN A 646 -19.04 23.65 0.64
C ASN A 646 -18.46 24.10 -0.70
N TYR A 647 -17.24 24.62 -0.67
CA TYR A 647 -16.48 24.99 -1.85
C TYR A 647 -15.53 23.85 -2.19
N GLU A 648 -15.71 23.25 -3.34
CA GLU A 648 -14.89 22.14 -3.83
C GLU A 648 -14.03 22.62 -5.00
N ILE A 649 -12.71 22.50 -4.85
CA ILE A 649 -11.72 22.94 -5.82
C ILE A 649 -10.92 21.71 -6.24
N ASN A 650 -11.05 21.32 -7.52
CA ASN A 650 -10.27 20.23 -8.10
C ASN A 650 -8.99 20.80 -8.70
N ILE A 651 -7.84 20.25 -8.31
CA ILE A 651 -6.50 20.77 -8.60
C ILE A 651 -5.63 19.66 -9.18
N SER A 652 -4.94 19.93 -10.29
CA SER A 652 -3.91 19.07 -10.88
C SER A 652 -2.53 19.56 -10.42
N THR A 653 -1.69 18.70 -9.85
CA THR A 653 -0.33 19.07 -9.46
C THR A 653 0.61 17.88 -9.34
N LYS A 654 1.87 18.06 -9.75
CA LYS A 654 2.94 17.06 -9.60
C LYS A 654 3.33 16.82 -8.14
N TYR A 655 3.02 17.77 -7.26
CA TYR A 655 3.33 17.67 -5.83
C TYR A 655 2.36 16.73 -5.10
N ALA A 656 1.20 16.43 -5.69
CA ALA A 656 0.25 15.42 -5.19
C ALA A 656 0.62 13.99 -5.63
N CYS A 657 1.70 13.81 -6.38
CA CYS A 657 2.19 12.49 -6.78
C CYS A 657 2.99 11.84 -5.65
N PRO A 658 2.60 10.64 -5.17
CA PRO A 658 3.32 9.93 -4.11
C PRO A 658 4.79 9.69 -4.48
N ARG A 659 5.69 9.99 -3.54
CA ARG A 659 7.14 9.75 -3.64
C ARG A 659 7.58 8.58 -2.81
#